data_AF-A0A653XT57-F1
#
_entry.id   AF-A0A653XT57-F1
#
_cell.length_a   1.000
_cell.length_b   1.000
_cell.length_c   1.000
_cell.angle_alpha   90.00
_cell.angle_beta   90.00
_cell.angle_gamma   90.00
#
_symmetry.space_group_name_H-M   'P 1'
#
loop_
_entity.id
_entity.type
_entity.pdbx_description
1 polymer ?
#
loop_
_entity_poly.entity_id
_entity_poly.type
_entity_poly.pdbx_seq_one_letter_code
_entity_poly.pdbx_strand_id
1 'polypeptide(L)'
;MVDNNNIFKPGENCWVSSKANFVAPLIDCGNYYKALHSAIVKAKHSIFIIGWDIDSRIRLLRGDDEANSEAPSVVSDLLAWKAENNPDLNIYLLRWDSSLAFFSKREMWAKEVWEEKTPDNVQTELDDTIPMGGSQHQKIIVIDDELVFSGGMDISTNRWDTRDHPVVSEERDGPDGEYPPLHDVQMVSSGPVVADFSKLVRWRWLRVAESEPVEIREQADTSLDGPIPDTWPEDFPPIFEEVDCALARTIPFMDEVEPAQEVRTMLLDLIGQAESLIYIENQFTTRQEIAEALNKRMKARPDLHVIIVSSYEPKGKFECEAFWASRIEFKSILEKDIAPKRVKLTYSSCEDLQGRKAYKRIHSKVMTVDDKYLVIGSSNLSNRSMTLDTEIDVVLSGNSDLNRAAILNVRNDLLAEHTGRDISDMPALFAEEYPVEALIHGQIAHGYVLTEVRDEVFTSQSVNNVFRSLSDPEEPLISMPSFDGGALPARNPRRRTIMIMLGLAVIAVLGGLMFWASQSISWLSGESINAFLEKSRGTYFALPTVLLVYVVGGILFFPVTVLSLAVAAIFGPIWGPIYGIMGALLSSAILFAIGKLSGDAGLRKVGGPKVEALDEKLKKSGIVGVAAIRMLPIAPFSLVNLVAGISSIGLFQFLIGTFFGMFPPMIAKGLVGDSITQIFRNPSVETISYLVGGIVLWGLMIWGSQKFARYYQENRQKRASDNEASESKECAA
;
A
#
# COMPACT_ATOMS: atom_id res chain seq x y z
N MET A 1 -38.45 20.51 23.57
CA MET A 1 -38.87 19.15 23.16
C MET A 1 -38.03 18.82 21.95
N VAL A 2 -36.97 18.03 22.12
CA VAL A 2 -36.15 17.54 21.01
C VAL A 2 -37.01 16.50 20.28
N ASP A 3 -37.33 16.76 19.02
CA ASP A 3 -38.12 15.83 18.20
C ASP A 3 -37.35 14.52 18.08
N ASN A 4 -37.88 13.47 18.68
CA ASN A 4 -37.20 12.18 18.88
C ASN A 4 -37.33 11.25 17.67
N ASN A 5 -37.34 11.80 16.45
CA ASN A 5 -37.30 11.00 15.23
C ASN A 5 -35.84 10.72 14.86
N ASN A 6 -35.31 9.61 15.38
CA ASN A 6 -34.03 9.07 14.93
C ASN A 6 -34.11 8.86 13.40
N ILE A 7 -33.32 9.63 12.65
CA ILE A 7 -33.29 9.55 11.18
C ILE A 7 -32.59 8.29 10.70
N PHE A 8 -31.80 7.64 11.55
CA PHE A 8 -30.99 6.47 11.20
C PHE A 8 -31.84 5.20 11.26
N LYS A 9 -31.88 4.48 10.14
CA LYS A 9 -32.62 3.26 9.90
C LYS A 9 -31.64 2.17 9.44
N PRO A 10 -31.35 1.19 10.30
CA PRO A 10 -30.50 0.05 9.95
C PRO A 10 -30.97 -0.65 8.67
N GLY A 11 -30.05 -0.87 7.74
CA GLY A 11 -30.31 -1.48 6.42
C GLY A 11 -30.77 -0.50 5.33
N GLU A 12 -31.00 0.77 5.65
CA GLU A 12 -31.33 1.81 4.65
C GLU A 12 -30.21 2.87 4.56
N ASN A 13 -30.00 3.62 5.64
CA ASN A 13 -29.06 4.75 5.70
C ASN A 13 -28.02 4.60 6.80
N CYS A 14 -28.01 3.47 7.51
CA CYS A 14 -26.91 3.04 8.36
C CYS A 14 -26.89 1.52 8.43
N TRP A 15 -25.75 0.95 8.80
CA TRP A 15 -25.61 -0.44 9.18
C TRP A 15 -26.23 -0.70 10.55
N VAL A 16 -25.88 0.16 11.50
CA VAL A 16 -26.29 0.05 12.91
C VAL A 16 -26.39 1.45 13.52
N SER A 17 -27.37 1.62 14.40
CA SER A 17 -27.45 2.75 15.33
C SER A 17 -26.90 2.28 16.67
N SER A 18 -25.94 3.01 17.21
CA SER A 18 -25.14 2.64 18.36
C SER A 18 -24.94 3.85 19.28
N LYS A 19 -24.09 3.69 20.30
CA LYS A 19 -23.67 4.79 21.19
C LYS A 19 -22.16 4.70 21.40
N ALA A 20 -21.51 5.85 21.51
CA ALA A 20 -20.13 5.93 21.96
C ALA A 20 -20.12 6.56 23.35
N ASN A 21 -19.36 5.98 24.27
CA ASN A 21 -19.23 6.55 25.61
C ASN A 21 -18.32 7.77 25.57
N PHE A 22 -17.12 7.62 24.99
CA PHE A 22 -16.17 8.71 24.83
C PHE A 22 -15.75 8.82 23.36
N VAL A 23 -15.65 10.05 22.83
CA VAL A 23 -15.08 10.32 21.50
C VAL A 23 -14.18 11.55 21.52
N ALA A 24 -13.04 11.45 20.84
CA ALA A 24 -12.16 12.58 20.53
C ALA A 24 -11.77 12.56 19.04
N PRO A 25 -12.10 13.62 18.26
CA PRO A 25 -11.49 13.85 16.96
C PRO A 25 -9.99 14.12 17.09
N LEU A 26 -9.22 13.56 16.16
CA LEU A 26 -7.78 13.68 16.04
C LEU A 26 -7.50 14.40 14.72
N ILE A 27 -7.33 15.71 14.82
CA ILE A 27 -7.10 16.60 13.67
C ILE A 27 -5.60 16.55 13.32
N ASP A 28 -5.32 16.24 12.06
CA ASP A 28 -4.00 16.03 11.49
C ASP A 28 -3.23 14.81 12.00
N CYS A 29 -2.29 14.38 11.17
CA CYS A 29 -1.63 13.10 11.31
C CYS A 29 -0.66 13.04 12.49
N GLY A 30 -0.05 14.17 12.86
CA GLY A 30 0.79 14.25 14.05
C GLY A 30 0.02 13.85 15.30
N ASN A 31 -1.19 14.40 15.47
CA ASN A 31 -2.04 14.07 16.60
C ASN A 31 -2.54 12.63 16.55
N TYR A 32 -3.02 12.19 15.38
CA TYR A 32 -3.47 10.79 15.21
C TYR A 32 -2.36 9.79 15.49
N TYR A 33 -1.17 9.96 14.92
CA TYR A 33 -0.07 9.02 15.10
C TYR A 33 0.45 8.99 16.54
N LYS A 34 0.47 10.15 17.21
CA LYS A 34 0.79 10.22 18.63
C LYS A 34 -0.22 9.45 19.49
N ALA A 35 -1.52 9.68 19.24
CA ALA A 35 -2.60 8.97 19.92
C ALA A 35 -2.53 7.45 19.68
N LEU A 36 -2.32 7.04 18.43
CA LEU A 36 -2.20 5.64 18.04
C LEU A 36 -1.00 4.96 18.69
N HIS A 37 0.17 5.62 18.70
CA HIS A 37 1.37 5.10 19.35
C HIS A 37 1.11 4.83 20.84
N SER A 38 0.58 5.82 21.57
CA SER A 38 0.20 5.67 22.97
C SER A 38 -0.75 4.49 23.19
N ALA A 39 -1.78 4.35 22.35
CA ALA A 39 -2.75 3.27 22.50
C ALA A 39 -2.14 1.88 22.22
N ILE A 40 -1.27 1.73 21.21
CA ILE A 40 -0.56 0.48 20.92
C ILE A 40 0.37 0.09 22.08
N VAL A 41 1.10 1.05 22.66
CA VAL A 41 1.98 0.81 23.80
C VAL A 41 1.20 0.24 24.98
N LYS A 42 -0.04 0.70 25.20
CA LYS A 42 -0.90 0.27 26.31
C LYS A 42 -1.72 -1.00 26.05
N ALA A 43 -1.82 -1.47 24.80
CA ALA A 43 -2.62 -2.63 24.41
C ALA A 43 -2.23 -3.92 25.17
N LYS A 44 -3.18 -4.82 25.44
CA LYS A 44 -2.95 -6.02 26.26
C LYS A 44 -3.38 -7.34 25.60
N HIS A 45 -4.34 -7.32 24.68
CA HIS A 45 -5.02 -8.53 24.23
C HIS A 45 -5.10 -8.67 22.70
N SER A 46 -5.52 -7.64 21.98
CA SER A 46 -5.61 -7.70 20.52
C SER A 46 -5.50 -6.35 19.83
N ILE A 47 -4.91 -6.31 18.64
CA ILE A 47 -4.89 -5.12 17.78
C ILE A 47 -5.33 -5.55 16.36
N PHE A 48 -6.38 -4.94 15.82
CA PHE A 48 -6.77 -5.09 14.42
C PHE A 48 -6.50 -3.78 13.70
N ILE A 49 -5.76 -3.81 12.59
CA ILE A 49 -5.48 -2.66 11.73
C ILE A 49 -5.97 -2.96 10.32
N ILE A 50 -6.98 -2.21 9.87
CA ILE A 50 -7.49 -2.27 8.50
C ILE A 50 -7.21 -0.92 7.83
N GLY A 51 -6.63 -0.96 6.64
CA GLY A 51 -6.33 0.26 5.89
C GLY A 51 -6.22 0.06 4.39
N TRP A 52 -6.46 1.14 3.66
CA TRP A 52 -6.21 1.19 2.22
C TRP A 52 -4.72 0.92 1.95
N ASP A 53 -3.86 1.39 2.84
CA ASP A 53 -2.44 1.07 2.88
C ASP A 53 -1.95 0.98 4.34
N ILE A 54 -0.99 0.07 4.58
CA ILE A 54 -0.32 -0.12 5.86
C ILE A 54 1.16 -0.32 5.53
N ASP A 55 1.95 0.75 5.63
CA ASP A 55 3.37 0.75 5.25
C ASP A 55 4.26 0.54 6.47
N SER A 56 5.13 -0.47 6.43
CA SER A 56 5.93 -0.89 7.59
C SER A 56 6.93 0.19 8.06
N ARG A 57 7.25 1.15 7.20
CA ARG A 57 8.32 2.14 7.41
C ARG A 57 7.83 3.42 8.07
N ILE A 58 6.53 3.53 8.32
CA ILE A 58 5.95 4.76 8.85
C ILE A 58 6.40 5.00 10.27
N ARG A 59 7.00 6.18 10.49
CA ARG A 59 7.34 6.70 11.80
C ARG A 59 6.14 7.46 12.37
N LEU A 60 5.64 7.00 13.52
CA LEU A 60 4.48 7.57 14.21
C LEU A 60 4.85 8.82 15.03
N LEU A 61 5.93 8.74 15.82
CA LEU A 61 6.43 9.86 16.63
C LEU A 61 7.62 10.55 15.97
N ARG A 62 7.77 11.86 16.18
CA ARG A 62 8.92 12.68 15.72
C ARG A 62 9.32 13.67 16.80
N GLY A 63 10.49 14.29 16.63
CA GLY A 63 10.96 15.37 17.50
C GLY A 63 10.98 14.97 18.98
N ASP A 64 10.43 15.86 19.82
CA ASP A 64 10.39 15.66 21.28
C ASP A 64 9.53 14.47 21.70
N ASP A 65 8.44 14.16 20.98
CA ASP A 65 7.60 13.00 21.29
C ASP A 65 8.38 11.69 21.11
N GLU A 66 9.19 11.61 20.06
CA GLU A 66 10.08 10.47 19.84
C GLU A 66 11.22 10.41 20.86
N ALA A 67 11.86 11.55 21.17
CA ALA A 67 12.96 11.61 22.13
C ALA A 67 12.57 11.18 23.55
N ASN A 68 11.30 11.38 23.93
CA ASN A 68 10.76 11.03 25.24
C ASN A 68 10.08 9.65 25.27
N SER A 69 10.00 8.94 24.14
CA SER A 69 9.35 7.63 24.07
C SER A 69 10.31 6.49 24.44
N GLU A 70 9.88 5.61 25.34
CA GLU A 70 10.59 4.35 25.64
C GLU A 70 10.30 3.25 24.61
N ALA A 71 9.23 3.39 23.82
CA ALA A 71 8.83 2.44 22.78
C ALA A 71 9.25 2.91 21.38
N PRO A 72 9.49 2.00 20.42
CA PRO A 72 9.89 2.37 19.06
C PRO A 72 8.87 3.28 18.36
N SER A 73 9.35 4.19 17.52
CA SER A 73 8.48 5.13 16.80
C SER A 73 8.09 4.63 15.40
N VAL A 74 8.84 3.72 14.80
CA VAL A 74 8.47 3.11 13.51
C VAL A 74 7.43 2.03 13.75
N VAL A 75 6.33 2.04 12.99
CA VAL A 75 5.18 1.17 13.23
C VAL A 75 5.52 -0.33 13.21
N SER A 76 6.39 -0.77 12.30
CA SER A 76 6.81 -2.18 12.29
C SER A 76 7.62 -2.57 13.52
N ASP A 77 8.57 -1.73 13.93
CA ASP A 77 9.38 -1.95 15.12
C ASP A 77 8.51 -1.87 16.40
N LEU A 78 7.52 -0.98 16.45
CA LEU A 78 6.59 -0.84 17.57
C LEU A 78 5.71 -2.07 17.73
N LEU A 79 5.12 -2.57 16.62
CA LEU A 79 4.27 -3.76 16.66
C LEU A 79 5.10 -5.02 16.97
N ALA A 80 6.31 -5.14 16.42
CA ALA A 80 7.24 -6.22 16.77
C ALA A 80 7.59 -6.17 18.27
N TRP A 81 8.06 -5.02 18.76
CA TRP A 81 8.37 -4.80 20.18
C TRP A 81 7.18 -5.14 21.08
N LYS A 82 5.96 -4.74 20.68
CA LYS A 82 4.76 -4.98 21.48
C LYS A 82 4.40 -6.46 21.52
N ALA A 83 4.46 -7.13 20.37
CA ALA A 83 4.15 -8.55 20.24
C ALA A 83 5.19 -9.46 20.93
N GLU A 84 6.46 -9.05 20.95
CA GLU A 84 7.55 -9.76 21.65
C GLU A 84 7.44 -9.63 23.18
N ASN A 85 7.07 -8.44 23.68
CA ASN A 85 6.91 -8.20 25.12
C ASN A 85 5.62 -8.79 25.70
N ASN A 86 4.63 -9.09 24.86
CA ASN A 86 3.37 -9.70 25.26
C ASN A 86 3.00 -10.85 24.30
N PRO A 87 3.50 -12.08 24.53
CA PRO A 87 3.23 -13.22 23.65
C PRO A 87 1.75 -13.63 23.54
N ASP A 88 0.90 -13.20 24.48
CA ASP A 88 -0.55 -13.48 24.45
C ASP A 88 -1.34 -12.45 23.61
N LEU A 89 -0.71 -11.32 23.25
CA LEU A 89 -1.28 -10.32 22.36
C LEU A 89 -1.32 -10.84 20.91
N ASN A 90 -2.45 -10.67 20.22
CA ASN A 90 -2.58 -11.00 18.80
C ASN A 90 -2.80 -9.74 17.96
N ILE A 91 -2.02 -9.56 16.89
CA ILE A 91 -2.07 -8.40 16.01
C ILE A 91 -2.46 -8.85 14.59
N TYR A 92 -3.41 -8.15 13.98
CA TYR A 92 -3.98 -8.48 12.67
C TYR A 92 -3.90 -7.27 11.74
N LEU A 93 -3.15 -7.40 10.65
CA LEU A 93 -2.94 -6.35 9.64
C LEU A 93 -3.66 -6.75 8.36
N LEU A 94 -4.73 -6.03 7.99
CA LEU A 94 -5.46 -6.23 6.74
C LEU A 94 -5.27 -5.04 5.82
N ARG A 95 -4.46 -5.23 4.79
CA ARG A 95 -4.12 -4.19 3.80
C ARG A 95 -4.78 -4.50 2.46
N TRP A 96 -5.22 -3.50 1.71
CA TRP A 96 -5.71 -3.72 0.35
C TRP A 96 -4.63 -4.26 -0.62
N ASP A 97 -4.94 -5.32 -1.40
CA ASP A 97 -4.11 -5.81 -2.52
C ASP A 97 -4.29 -4.90 -3.74
N SER A 98 -3.44 -3.87 -3.81
CA SER A 98 -3.56 -2.77 -4.75
C SER A 98 -3.53 -3.16 -6.22
N SER A 99 -4.19 -2.35 -7.05
CA SER A 99 -4.05 -2.42 -8.51
C SER A 99 -2.64 -1.99 -8.99
N LEU A 100 -2.28 -2.39 -10.21
CA LEU A 100 -1.00 -2.04 -10.86
C LEU A 100 -0.69 -0.54 -10.89
N ALA A 101 -1.71 0.32 -10.84
CA ALA A 101 -1.56 1.78 -10.90
C ALA A 101 -0.78 2.37 -9.71
N PHE A 102 -0.76 1.70 -8.55
CA PHE A 102 -0.12 2.20 -7.33
C PHE A 102 1.23 1.55 -7.02
N PHE A 103 1.76 0.75 -7.96
CA PHE A 103 2.95 -0.08 -7.74
C PHE A 103 4.21 0.70 -7.32
N SER A 104 4.42 1.91 -7.86
CA SER A 104 5.60 2.73 -7.53
C SER A 104 5.47 3.51 -6.22
N LYS A 105 4.27 3.64 -5.66
CA LYS A 105 3.96 4.50 -4.50
C LYS A 105 3.82 3.72 -3.19
N ARG A 106 3.99 2.40 -3.21
CA ARG A 106 3.68 1.48 -2.11
C ARG A 106 4.85 0.57 -1.77
N GLU A 107 4.90 0.09 -0.54
CA GLU A 107 5.86 -0.94 -0.13
C GLU A 107 5.66 -2.22 -0.94
N MET A 108 6.74 -2.65 -1.61
CA MET A 108 6.76 -3.88 -2.39
C MET A 108 6.84 -5.08 -1.46
N TRP A 109 6.04 -6.12 -1.74
CA TRP A 109 6.03 -7.37 -0.96
C TRP A 109 5.64 -7.14 0.50
N ALA A 110 4.67 -6.24 0.75
CA ALA A 110 4.35 -5.84 2.12
C ALA A 110 4.00 -7.02 3.02
N LYS A 111 3.26 -8.03 2.54
CA LYS A 111 2.95 -9.22 3.35
C LYS A 111 4.24 -9.90 3.80
N GLU A 112 5.14 -10.19 2.86
CA GLU A 112 6.42 -10.84 3.18
C GLU A 112 7.34 -9.96 4.05
N VAL A 113 7.33 -8.64 3.85
CA VAL A 113 8.10 -7.70 4.67
C VAL A 113 7.58 -7.67 6.11
N TRP A 114 6.26 -7.65 6.30
CA TRP A 114 5.65 -7.69 7.62
C TRP A 114 5.93 -9.03 8.32
N GLU A 115 5.74 -10.16 7.61
CA GLU A 115 6.05 -11.50 8.12
C GLU A 115 7.54 -11.67 8.48
N GLU A 116 8.46 -11.00 7.78
CA GLU A 116 9.90 -11.05 8.11
C GLU A 116 10.25 -10.18 9.32
N LYS A 117 9.57 -9.04 9.51
CA LYS A 117 9.88 -8.05 10.55
C LYS A 117 9.20 -8.32 11.90
N THR A 118 8.15 -9.12 11.92
CA THR A 118 7.28 -9.27 13.10
C THR A 118 7.14 -10.74 13.51
N PRO A 119 6.92 -11.04 14.80
CA PRO A 119 6.76 -12.41 15.29
C PRO A 119 5.41 -13.03 14.85
N ASP A 120 5.26 -14.35 15.04
CA ASP A 120 4.11 -15.14 14.58
C ASP A 120 2.73 -14.67 15.11
N ASN A 121 2.69 -13.97 16.24
CA ASN A 121 1.47 -13.35 16.79
C ASN A 121 1.12 -12.00 16.12
N VAL A 122 1.81 -11.63 15.03
CA VAL A 122 1.44 -10.56 14.10
C VAL A 122 1.14 -11.18 12.74
N GLN A 123 -0.15 -11.19 12.37
CA GLN A 123 -0.62 -11.79 11.13
C GLN A 123 -0.93 -10.70 10.11
N THR A 124 -0.50 -10.89 8.86
CA THR A 124 -0.71 -9.92 7.78
C THR A 124 -1.41 -10.55 6.59
N GLU A 125 -2.49 -9.92 6.12
CA GLU A 125 -3.24 -10.35 4.95
C GLU A 125 -3.48 -9.22 3.95
N LEU A 126 -3.59 -9.61 2.68
CA LEU A 126 -3.84 -8.68 1.56
C LEU A 126 -5.24 -8.92 0.98
N ASP A 127 -6.11 -7.92 1.08
CA ASP A 127 -7.49 -8.01 0.60
C ASP A 127 -7.58 -7.81 -0.92
N ASP A 128 -7.85 -8.91 -1.64
CA ASP A 128 -8.06 -8.97 -3.08
C ASP A 128 -9.55 -9.17 -3.46
N THR A 129 -10.47 -9.06 -2.49
CA THR A 129 -11.89 -9.38 -2.68
C THR A 129 -12.68 -8.28 -3.39
N ILE A 130 -12.12 -7.06 -3.44
CA ILE A 130 -12.79 -5.89 -4.01
C ILE A 130 -12.79 -5.95 -5.55
N PRO A 131 -13.92 -5.65 -6.22
CA PRO A 131 -14.01 -5.56 -7.67
C PRO A 131 -12.97 -4.63 -8.32
N MET A 132 -12.59 -4.94 -9.55
CA MET A 132 -11.69 -4.10 -10.34
C MET A 132 -12.29 -2.70 -10.54
N GLY A 133 -11.51 -1.68 -10.22
CA GLY A 133 -11.94 -0.28 -10.21
C GLY A 133 -12.23 0.25 -8.81
N GLY A 134 -12.52 -0.63 -7.84
CA GLY A 134 -12.67 -0.31 -6.43
C GLY A 134 -11.43 -0.63 -5.59
N SER A 135 -11.49 -0.23 -4.34
CA SER A 135 -10.49 -0.49 -3.32
C SER A 135 -11.11 -0.77 -1.96
N GLN A 136 -10.35 -1.44 -1.11
CA GLN A 136 -10.65 -1.39 0.32
C GLN A 136 -10.23 -0.01 0.79
N HIS A 137 -11.15 0.78 1.34
CA HIS A 137 -10.86 2.18 1.66
C HIS A 137 -11.26 2.58 3.10
N GLN A 138 -11.65 1.63 3.94
CA GLN A 138 -11.89 1.84 5.37
C GLN A 138 -10.55 1.91 6.13
N LYS A 139 -10.41 2.86 7.04
CA LYS A 139 -9.25 2.97 7.95
C LYS A 139 -9.76 2.77 9.37
N ILE A 140 -9.52 1.59 9.92
CA ILE A 140 -10.08 1.17 11.21
C ILE A 140 -8.95 0.54 12.03
N ILE A 141 -8.83 0.96 13.29
CA ILE A 141 -7.96 0.29 14.26
C ILE A 141 -8.77 -0.05 15.50
N VAL A 142 -8.89 -1.33 15.85
CA VAL A 142 -9.54 -1.78 17.10
C VAL A 142 -8.47 -2.31 18.05
N ILE A 143 -8.45 -1.80 19.28
CA ILE A 143 -7.51 -2.21 20.33
C ILE A 143 -8.31 -2.79 21.49
N ASP A 144 -7.95 -4.01 21.87
CA ASP A 144 -8.49 -4.79 22.99
C ASP A 144 -10.01 -4.94 23.02
N ASP A 145 -10.69 -4.72 21.89
CA ASP A 145 -12.17 -4.62 21.80
C ASP A 145 -12.78 -3.53 22.72
N GLU A 146 -11.98 -2.56 23.16
CA GLU A 146 -12.38 -1.46 24.08
C GLU A 146 -12.18 -0.06 23.47
N LEU A 147 -11.33 0.06 22.46
CA LEU A 147 -11.00 1.31 21.79
C LEU A 147 -11.03 1.14 20.27
N VAL A 148 -11.54 2.13 19.54
CA VAL A 148 -11.49 2.15 18.08
C VAL A 148 -11.01 3.50 17.53
N PHE A 149 -10.13 3.46 16.54
CA PHE A 149 -9.83 4.59 15.66
C PHE A 149 -10.54 4.39 14.32
N SER A 150 -11.20 5.42 13.80
CA SER A 150 -11.86 5.38 12.48
C SER A 150 -11.99 6.76 11.84
N GLY A 151 -11.96 6.84 10.51
CA GLY A 151 -11.97 8.11 9.76
C GLY A 151 -11.12 8.06 8.49
N GLY A 152 -10.46 9.18 8.15
CA GLY A 152 -9.82 9.38 6.84
C GLY A 152 -8.38 8.87 6.71
N MET A 153 -7.71 8.59 7.84
CA MET A 153 -6.24 8.51 7.91
C MET A 153 -5.69 7.07 7.89
N ASP A 154 -4.79 6.79 6.93
CA ASP A 154 -4.02 5.54 6.85
C ASP A 154 -2.67 5.63 7.58
N ILE A 155 -2.06 4.47 7.87
CA ILE A 155 -0.64 4.34 8.23
C ILE A 155 0.16 4.22 6.92
N SER A 156 0.37 5.34 6.24
CA SER A 156 0.97 5.36 4.90
C SER A 156 1.84 6.58 4.65
N THR A 157 2.62 6.53 3.57
CA THR A 157 3.60 7.54 3.20
C THR A 157 2.94 8.85 2.79
N ASN A 158 3.64 9.96 3.01
CA ASN A 158 3.16 11.31 2.67
C ASN A 158 1.81 11.64 3.34
N ARG A 159 1.68 11.32 4.63
CA ARG A 159 0.50 11.61 5.46
C ARG A 159 0.82 12.46 6.68
N TRP A 160 2.02 12.34 7.22
CA TRP A 160 2.38 13.07 8.43
C TRP A 160 2.40 14.58 8.19
N ASP A 161 1.74 15.34 9.07
CA ASP A 161 1.78 16.79 9.15
C ASP A 161 1.24 17.22 10.52
N THR A 162 1.49 18.47 10.88
CA THR A 162 1.07 19.12 12.13
C THR A 162 0.04 20.22 11.87
N ARG A 163 -0.70 20.63 12.90
CA ARG A 163 -1.79 21.62 12.78
C ARG A 163 -1.36 22.99 12.27
N ASP A 164 -0.10 23.35 12.43
CA ASP A 164 0.48 24.58 11.91
C ASP A 164 0.80 24.51 10.42
N HIS A 165 0.91 23.30 9.85
CA HIS A 165 1.15 23.04 8.43
C HIS A 165 2.24 23.96 7.85
N PRO A 166 3.44 23.99 8.41
CA PRO A 166 4.45 24.97 8.01
C PRO A 166 4.74 24.80 6.52
N VAL A 167 4.92 25.88 5.76
CA VAL A 167 5.11 25.82 4.29
C VAL A 167 6.26 24.88 3.90
N VAL A 168 7.32 24.86 4.70
CA VAL A 168 8.46 23.95 4.59
C VAL A 168 8.62 23.21 5.91
N SER A 169 8.80 21.90 5.86
CA SER A 169 9.02 21.05 7.03
C SER A 169 10.04 19.98 6.69
N GLU A 170 11.12 19.90 7.46
CA GLU A 170 12.11 18.82 7.35
C GLU A 170 11.51 17.46 7.76
N GLU A 171 10.43 17.48 8.54
CA GLU A 171 9.75 16.26 9.01
C GLU A 171 8.77 15.66 7.99
N ARG A 172 8.39 16.44 6.97
CA ARG A 172 7.61 15.97 5.82
C ARG A 172 8.51 15.48 4.70
N ASP A 173 9.28 14.44 5.01
CA ASP A 173 10.15 13.74 4.07
C ASP A 173 9.60 12.34 3.76
N GLY A 174 9.13 12.14 2.53
CA GLY A 174 8.60 10.88 2.04
C GLY A 174 9.62 10.08 1.23
N PRO A 175 9.29 8.84 0.80
CA PRO A 175 10.20 8.04 -0.03
C PRO A 175 10.58 8.70 -1.36
N ASP A 176 9.74 9.62 -1.86
CA ASP A 176 9.94 10.38 -3.10
C ASP A 176 10.53 11.79 -2.83
N GLY A 177 10.93 12.08 -1.58
CA GLY A 177 11.37 13.38 -1.08
C GLY A 177 10.28 14.16 -0.35
N GLU A 178 10.55 15.46 -0.14
CA GLU A 178 9.62 16.37 0.54
C GLU A 178 8.25 16.47 -0.14
N TYR A 179 7.19 16.61 0.66
CA TYR A 179 5.80 16.73 0.18
C TYR A 179 5.05 17.93 0.79
N PRO A 180 4.03 18.47 0.09
CA PRO A 180 3.28 19.64 0.55
C PRO A 180 2.44 19.32 1.80
N PRO A 181 2.01 20.36 2.54
CA PRO A 181 1.16 20.18 3.72
C PRO A 181 -0.11 19.36 3.43
N LEU A 182 -0.52 18.56 4.40
CA LEU A 182 -1.66 17.67 4.32
C LEU A 182 -2.53 17.82 5.55
N HIS A 183 -3.83 17.89 5.35
CA HIS A 183 -4.82 17.90 6.41
C HIS A 183 -5.77 16.73 6.29
N ASP A 184 -6.07 16.11 7.42
CA ASP A 184 -6.99 14.97 7.50
C ASP A 184 -7.53 14.84 8.93
N VAL A 185 -8.58 14.04 9.10
CA VAL A 185 -9.25 13.85 10.40
C VAL A 185 -9.47 12.36 10.65
N GLN A 186 -8.98 11.91 11.80
CA GLN A 186 -9.33 10.64 12.42
C GLN A 186 -10.18 10.93 13.67
N MET A 187 -10.78 9.91 14.26
CA MET A 187 -11.27 9.99 15.64
C MET A 187 -10.96 8.72 16.40
N VAL A 188 -10.90 8.83 17.73
CA VAL A 188 -10.85 7.72 18.66
C VAL A 188 -12.14 7.66 19.47
N SER A 189 -12.69 6.46 19.65
CA SER A 189 -13.96 6.22 20.33
C SER A 189 -13.89 5.01 21.26
N SER A 190 -14.69 5.02 22.32
CA SER A 190 -14.94 3.87 23.20
C SER A 190 -16.43 3.67 23.48
N GLY A 191 -16.78 2.62 24.22
CA GLY A 191 -18.16 2.26 24.54
C GLY A 191 -18.79 1.33 23.50
N PRO A 192 -20.14 1.27 23.41
CA PRO A 192 -20.84 0.22 22.65
C PRO A 192 -20.46 0.15 21.15
N VAL A 193 -20.13 1.28 20.53
CA VAL A 193 -19.69 1.38 19.14
C VAL A 193 -18.47 0.49 18.83
N VAL A 194 -17.61 0.23 19.81
CA VAL A 194 -16.42 -0.61 19.64
C VAL A 194 -16.81 -2.05 19.35
N ALA A 195 -17.89 -2.56 19.93
CA ALA A 195 -18.38 -3.91 19.66
C ALA A 195 -18.83 -4.06 18.19
N ASP A 196 -19.41 -3.00 17.60
CA ASP A 196 -19.81 -3.00 16.20
C ASP A 196 -18.60 -3.01 15.25
N PHE A 197 -17.58 -2.18 15.55
CA PHE A 197 -16.31 -2.23 14.82
C PHE A 197 -15.57 -3.56 15.01
N SER A 198 -15.60 -4.14 16.20
CA SER A 198 -14.97 -5.43 16.52
C SER A 198 -15.57 -6.57 15.68
N LYS A 199 -16.88 -6.54 15.43
CA LYS A 199 -17.55 -7.43 14.47
C LYS A 199 -17.12 -7.15 13.04
N LEU A 200 -17.04 -5.88 12.65
CA LEU A 200 -16.68 -5.49 11.29
C LEU A 200 -15.25 -5.93 10.93
N VAL A 201 -14.27 -5.67 11.80
CA VAL A 201 -12.87 -6.00 11.50
C VAL A 201 -12.64 -7.51 11.38
N ARG A 202 -13.30 -8.31 12.22
CA ARG A 202 -13.25 -9.78 12.15
C ARG A 202 -14.00 -10.33 10.94
N TRP A 203 -15.16 -9.76 10.60
CA TRP A 203 -15.86 -10.10 9.36
C TRP A 203 -14.96 -9.85 8.14
N ARG A 204 -14.28 -8.69 8.09
CA ARG A 204 -13.33 -8.37 7.02
C ARG A 204 -12.16 -9.35 6.98
N TRP A 205 -11.59 -9.70 8.13
CA TRP A 205 -10.50 -10.66 8.24
C TRP A 205 -10.89 -12.03 7.67
N LEU A 206 -12.02 -12.59 8.11
CA LEU A 206 -12.52 -13.92 7.70
C LEU A 206 -12.85 -14.02 6.20
N ARG A 207 -12.98 -12.90 5.48
CA ARG A 207 -13.17 -12.92 4.03
C ARG A 207 -11.90 -13.20 3.23
N VAL A 208 -10.75 -12.93 3.84
CA VAL A 208 -9.46 -12.90 3.16
C VAL A 208 -8.53 -13.95 3.76
N ALA A 209 -8.46 -14.01 5.08
CA ALA A 209 -7.58 -14.89 5.81
C ALA A 209 -8.11 -16.33 5.83
N GLU A 210 -7.20 -17.30 5.79
CA GLU A 210 -7.50 -18.70 6.08
C GLU A 210 -7.50 -18.98 7.60
N SER A 211 -6.86 -18.11 8.39
CA SER A 211 -6.82 -18.19 9.84
C SER A 211 -8.03 -17.52 10.50
N GLU A 212 -8.58 -18.17 11.52
CA GLU A 212 -9.59 -17.55 12.37
C GLU A 212 -8.92 -16.51 13.29
N PRO A 213 -9.50 -15.29 13.40
CA PRO A 213 -9.02 -14.31 14.36
C PRO A 213 -9.48 -14.68 15.77
N VAL A 214 -8.82 -14.14 16.81
CA VAL A 214 -9.30 -14.26 18.19
C VAL A 214 -10.76 -13.80 18.32
N GLU A 215 -11.54 -14.45 19.17
CA GLU A 215 -12.92 -14.05 19.46
C GLU A 215 -12.99 -12.64 20.07
N ILE A 216 -14.18 -12.03 20.02
CA ILE A 216 -14.42 -10.76 20.70
C ILE A 216 -14.39 -11.02 22.20
N ARG A 217 -13.61 -10.24 22.95
CA ARG A 217 -13.50 -10.40 24.41
C ARG A 217 -14.85 -10.17 25.10
N GLU A 218 -15.34 -11.19 25.80
CA GLU A 218 -16.53 -11.04 26.66
C GLU A 218 -16.29 -10.09 27.84
N GLN A 219 -15.03 -9.93 28.28
CA GLN A 219 -14.66 -9.06 29.40
C GLN A 219 -14.30 -7.63 28.96
N ALA A 220 -14.35 -7.30 27.67
CA ALA A 220 -14.11 -5.93 27.21
C ALA A 220 -15.21 -5.01 27.74
N ASP A 221 -14.82 -3.97 28.48
CA ASP A 221 -15.79 -2.98 28.98
C ASP A 221 -16.14 -2.00 27.86
N THR A 222 -17.31 -2.22 27.27
CA THR A 222 -17.93 -1.34 26.26
C THR A 222 -19.20 -0.67 26.80
N SER A 223 -19.36 -0.61 28.12
CA SER A 223 -20.52 0.01 28.75
C SER A 223 -20.49 1.54 28.68
N LEU A 224 -21.65 2.18 28.86
CA LEU A 224 -21.77 3.64 28.90
C LEU A 224 -21.41 4.22 30.27
N ASP A 225 -21.50 3.42 31.32
CA ASP A 225 -21.11 3.77 32.68
C ASP A 225 -19.68 3.34 33.02
N GLY A 226 -18.99 2.70 32.07
CA GLY A 226 -17.60 2.29 32.20
C GLY A 226 -16.62 3.48 32.25
N PRO A 227 -15.44 3.30 32.87
CA PRO A 227 -14.41 4.32 32.89
C PRO A 227 -13.81 4.53 31.49
N ILE A 228 -13.06 5.62 31.31
CA ILE A 228 -12.20 5.78 30.14
C ILE A 228 -11.23 4.57 30.08
N PRO A 229 -11.14 3.84 28.96
CA PRO A 229 -10.27 2.67 28.86
C PRO A 229 -8.80 3.03 29.14
N ASP A 230 -8.06 2.11 29.76
CA ASP A 230 -6.62 2.29 30.03
C ASP A 230 -5.83 2.64 28.74
N THR A 231 -6.26 2.07 27.60
CA THR A 231 -5.65 2.26 26.28
C THR A 231 -5.93 3.62 25.66
N TRP A 232 -6.80 4.45 26.26
CA TRP A 232 -7.11 5.78 25.77
C TRP A 232 -5.85 6.67 25.71
N PRO A 233 -5.69 7.47 24.65
CA PRO A 233 -4.56 8.40 24.53
C PRO A 233 -4.78 9.64 25.42
N GLU A 234 -3.99 9.76 26.49
CA GLU A 234 -4.20 10.78 27.54
C GLU A 234 -4.10 12.23 27.05
N ASP A 235 -3.26 12.49 26.05
CA ASP A 235 -3.09 13.81 25.45
C ASP A 235 -4.33 14.32 24.69
N PHE A 236 -5.29 13.43 24.41
CA PHE A 236 -6.50 13.71 23.65
C PHE A 236 -7.74 13.34 24.47
N PRO A 237 -8.11 14.16 25.48
CA PRO A 237 -9.27 13.87 26.31
C PRO A 237 -10.57 13.82 25.49
N PRO A 238 -11.57 13.02 25.91
CA PRO A 238 -12.86 12.99 25.25
C PRO A 238 -13.51 14.38 25.22
N ILE A 239 -14.11 14.73 24.09
CA ILE A 239 -14.93 15.95 23.95
C ILE A 239 -16.41 15.65 23.75
N PHE A 240 -16.74 14.40 23.41
CA PHE A 240 -18.09 13.86 23.41
C PHE A 240 -18.23 12.82 24.51
N GLU A 241 -19.37 12.84 25.17
CA GLU A 241 -19.76 11.87 26.20
C GLU A 241 -21.17 11.34 25.92
N GLU A 242 -21.37 10.03 26.09
CA GLU A 242 -22.64 9.32 25.90
C GLU A 242 -23.40 9.72 24.59
N VAL A 243 -22.65 9.79 23.49
CA VAL A 243 -23.16 10.31 22.22
C VAL A 243 -23.86 9.22 21.41
N ASP A 244 -25.08 9.51 20.96
CA ASP A 244 -25.78 8.65 19.99
C ASP A 244 -25.08 8.71 18.65
N CYS A 245 -24.79 7.55 18.07
CA CYS A 245 -24.10 7.46 16.80
C CYS A 245 -24.72 6.46 15.83
N ALA A 246 -24.35 6.58 14.56
CA ALA A 246 -24.70 5.63 13.54
C ALA A 246 -23.49 5.33 12.66
N LEU A 247 -23.36 4.08 12.25
CA LEU A 247 -22.31 3.60 11.36
C LEU A 247 -22.91 3.34 9.99
N ALA A 248 -22.36 3.92 8.92
CA ALA A 248 -22.82 3.68 7.56
C ALA A 248 -21.67 3.18 6.69
N ARG A 249 -21.94 2.17 5.86
CA ARG A 249 -20.95 1.53 5.00
C ARG A 249 -21.28 1.74 3.53
N THR A 250 -20.22 1.80 2.72
CA THR A 250 -20.31 1.37 1.33
C THR A 250 -19.67 -0.01 1.26
N ILE A 251 -20.38 -0.98 0.71
CA ILE A 251 -19.90 -2.33 0.46
C ILE A 251 -20.24 -2.63 -1.00
N PRO A 252 -19.25 -2.80 -1.90
CA PRO A 252 -19.53 -3.15 -3.28
C PRO A 252 -20.10 -4.56 -3.39
N PHE A 253 -20.62 -4.89 -4.57
CA PHE A 253 -20.94 -6.28 -4.87
C PHE A 253 -19.68 -7.14 -4.74
N MET A 254 -19.72 -8.11 -3.85
CA MET A 254 -18.66 -9.09 -3.65
C MET A 254 -19.30 -10.47 -3.54
N ASP A 255 -18.53 -11.52 -3.79
CA ASP A 255 -19.02 -12.89 -3.67
C ASP A 255 -19.66 -13.10 -2.29
N GLU A 256 -20.88 -13.64 -2.31
CA GLU A 256 -21.70 -13.99 -1.14
C GLU A 256 -22.07 -12.82 -0.22
N VAL A 257 -21.92 -11.57 -0.68
CA VAL A 257 -22.18 -10.39 0.13
C VAL A 257 -23.05 -9.40 -0.60
N GLU A 258 -24.19 -9.10 0.03
CA GLU A 258 -25.12 -8.08 -0.44
C GLU A 258 -24.44 -6.70 -0.43
N PRO A 259 -24.52 -5.94 -1.53
CA PRO A 259 -23.97 -4.60 -1.59
C PRO A 259 -24.73 -3.67 -0.64
N ALA A 260 -24.01 -2.71 -0.05
CA ALA A 260 -24.56 -1.68 0.81
C ALA A 260 -24.14 -0.30 0.30
N GLN A 261 -25.08 0.64 0.27
CA GLN A 261 -24.84 2.05 -0.09
C GLN A 261 -25.36 2.97 1.02
N GLU A 262 -25.17 2.54 2.27
CA GLU A 262 -25.72 3.22 3.45
C GLU A 262 -25.12 4.63 3.56
N VAL A 263 -23.82 4.81 3.28
CA VAL A 263 -23.14 6.13 3.28
C VAL A 263 -23.83 7.12 2.35
N ARG A 264 -24.12 6.70 1.12
CA ARG A 264 -24.78 7.55 0.12
C ARG A 264 -26.15 8.01 0.63
N THR A 265 -26.98 7.08 1.10
CA THR A 265 -28.33 7.39 1.62
C THR A 265 -28.25 8.27 2.86
N MET A 266 -27.32 7.98 3.77
CA MET A 266 -27.07 8.75 4.99
C MET A 266 -26.76 10.22 4.69
N LEU A 267 -25.82 10.49 3.77
CA LEU A 267 -25.44 11.86 3.42
C LEU A 267 -26.62 12.64 2.83
N LEU A 268 -27.43 11.99 1.98
CA LEU A 268 -28.63 12.61 1.41
C LEU A 268 -29.67 12.96 2.48
N ASP A 269 -29.90 12.06 3.44
CA ASP A 269 -30.84 12.28 4.53
C ASP A 269 -30.36 13.39 5.48
N LEU A 270 -29.07 13.42 5.80
CA LEU A 270 -28.43 14.46 6.63
C LEU A 270 -28.54 15.84 5.97
N ILE A 271 -28.23 15.96 4.67
CA ILE A 271 -28.45 17.19 3.89
C ILE A 271 -29.92 17.59 3.95
N GLY A 272 -30.83 16.62 3.89
CA GLY A 272 -32.28 16.83 4.06
C GLY A 272 -32.68 17.45 5.40
N GLN A 273 -31.87 17.32 6.47
CA GLN A 273 -32.15 17.87 7.80
C GLN A 273 -31.63 19.30 8.01
N ALA A 274 -30.67 19.76 7.21
CA ALA A 274 -29.95 21.01 7.46
C ALA A 274 -30.84 22.27 7.47
N GLU A 275 -30.71 23.13 8.46
CA GLU A 275 -31.54 24.34 8.59
C GLU A 275 -30.75 25.63 8.37
N SER A 276 -29.52 25.70 8.85
CA SER A 276 -28.75 26.94 8.95
C SER A 276 -27.37 26.88 8.30
N LEU A 277 -26.59 25.83 8.53
CA LEU A 277 -25.23 25.70 8.00
C LEU A 277 -24.86 24.25 7.73
N ILE A 278 -24.29 23.99 6.55
CA ILE A 278 -23.53 22.77 6.27
C ILE A 278 -22.06 23.14 6.07
N TYR A 279 -21.18 22.46 6.80
CA TYR A 279 -19.74 22.49 6.58
C TYR A 279 -19.29 21.14 6.06
N ILE A 280 -18.42 21.13 5.05
CA ILE A 280 -17.86 19.91 4.47
C ILE A 280 -16.37 20.09 4.26
N GLU A 281 -15.58 19.12 4.68
CA GLU A 281 -14.24 18.89 4.16
C GLU A 281 -14.23 17.60 3.38
N ASN A 282 -13.83 17.67 2.11
CA ASN A 282 -13.69 16.45 1.33
C ASN A 282 -12.61 16.56 0.26
N GLN A 283 -11.76 15.53 0.20
CA GLN A 283 -10.73 15.39 -0.82
C GLN A 283 -11.30 15.49 -2.24
N PHE A 284 -12.44 14.83 -2.49
CA PHE A 284 -13.10 14.83 -3.79
C PHE A 284 -14.54 15.32 -3.70
N THR A 285 -14.91 16.25 -4.58
CA THR A 285 -16.28 16.78 -4.71
C THR A 285 -16.73 16.58 -6.15
N THR A 286 -17.02 15.33 -6.51
CA THR A 286 -17.31 14.90 -7.89
C THR A 286 -18.69 14.26 -8.07
N ARG A 287 -19.34 13.82 -6.98
CA ARG A 287 -20.66 13.19 -7.05
C ARG A 287 -21.79 14.21 -7.25
N GLN A 288 -22.37 14.21 -8.45
CA GLN A 288 -23.42 15.16 -8.85
C GLN A 288 -24.66 15.12 -7.93
N GLU A 289 -25.10 13.92 -7.56
CA GLU A 289 -26.29 13.74 -6.72
C GLU A 289 -26.19 14.44 -5.36
N ILE A 290 -24.99 14.50 -4.77
CA ILE A 290 -24.76 15.24 -3.53
C ILE A 290 -24.87 16.75 -3.76
N ALA A 291 -24.32 17.25 -4.87
CA ALA A 291 -24.48 18.66 -5.26
C ALA A 291 -25.96 19.03 -5.50
N GLU A 292 -26.73 18.14 -6.14
CA GLU A 292 -28.17 18.32 -6.37
C GLU A 292 -28.95 18.36 -5.05
N ALA A 293 -28.62 17.47 -4.10
CA ALA A 293 -29.24 17.45 -2.79
C ALA A 293 -28.96 18.74 -2.00
N LEU A 294 -27.71 19.21 -1.99
CA LEU A 294 -27.32 20.48 -1.38
C LEU A 294 -28.08 21.65 -2.02
N ASN A 295 -28.05 21.77 -3.35
CA ASN A 295 -28.74 22.83 -4.09
C ASN A 295 -30.25 22.84 -3.79
N LYS A 296 -30.88 21.66 -3.84
CA LYS A 296 -32.30 21.49 -3.52
C LYS A 296 -32.61 21.92 -2.09
N ARG A 297 -31.78 21.56 -1.12
CA ARG A 297 -31.97 21.96 0.27
C ARG A 297 -31.80 23.47 0.46
N MET A 298 -30.79 24.08 -0.14
CA MET A 298 -30.57 25.54 -0.07
C MET A 298 -31.70 26.35 -0.71
N LYS A 299 -32.34 25.83 -1.76
CA LYS A 299 -33.56 26.41 -2.35
C LYS A 299 -34.76 26.30 -1.41
N ALA A 300 -34.89 25.19 -0.69
CA ALA A 300 -35.96 24.97 0.28
C ALA A 300 -35.77 25.76 1.59
N ARG A 301 -34.52 26.09 1.95
CA ARG A 301 -34.15 26.82 3.17
C ARG A 301 -33.38 28.10 2.81
N PRO A 302 -34.05 29.26 2.69
CA PRO A 302 -33.41 30.52 2.32
C PRO A 302 -32.30 31.02 3.25
N ASP A 303 -32.28 30.57 4.51
CA ASP A 303 -31.27 30.94 5.50
C ASP A 303 -30.10 29.94 5.57
N LEU A 304 -30.18 28.81 4.84
CA LEU A 304 -29.12 27.80 4.82
C LEU A 304 -27.90 28.31 4.08
N HIS A 305 -26.74 28.15 4.70
CA HIS A 305 -25.43 28.42 4.13
C HIS A 305 -24.63 27.11 3.96
N VAL A 306 -23.76 27.06 2.95
CA VAL A 306 -22.92 25.88 2.69
C VAL A 306 -21.48 26.32 2.45
N ILE A 307 -20.53 25.74 3.18
CA ILE A 307 -19.10 25.92 2.90
C ILE A 307 -18.43 24.55 2.74
N ILE A 308 -17.67 24.41 1.66
CA ILE A 308 -16.94 23.19 1.32
C ILE A 308 -15.46 23.56 1.19
N VAL A 309 -14.60 22.84 1.90
CA VAL A 309 -13.14 22.92 1.78
C VAL A 309 -12.66 21.63 1.11
N SER A 310 -12.01 21.76 -0.05
CA SER A 310 -11.57 20.64 -0.87
C SER A 310 -10.10 20.77 -1.26
N SER A 311 -9.51 19.67 -1.72
CA SER A 311 -8.09 19.64 -2.10
C SER A 311 -7.84 20.49 -3.33
N TYR A 312 -6.76 21.28 -3.34
CA TYR A 312 -6.40 22.09 -4.51
C TYR A 312 -6.08 21.20 -5.73
N GLU A 313 -5.16 20.24 -5.58
CA GLU A 313 -4.71 19.33 -6.64
C GLU A 313 -4.53 17.88 -6.12
N PRO A 314 -5.09 16.86 -6.80
CA PRO A 314 -4.75 15.46 -6.55
C PRO A 314 -3.39 15.10 -7.20
N LYS A 315 -2.90 13.86 -7.01
CA LYS A 315 -1.56 13.45 -7.50
C LYS A 315 -1.60 12.95 -8.96
N GLY A 316 -1.13 13.74 -9.92
CA GLY A 316 -0.73 13.28 -11.25
C GLY A 316 -1.62 13.82 -12.39
N LYS A 317 -1.03 14.07 -13.57
CA LYS A 317 -1.66 14.89 -14.63
C LYS A 317 -3.05 14.42 -15.07
N PHE A 318 -3.23 13.12 -15.34
CA PHE A 318 -4.53 12.60 -15.78
C PHE A 318 -5.59 12.60 -14.67
N GLU A 319 -5.19 12.25 -13.44
CA GLU A 319 -6.09 12.31 -12.28
C GLU A 319 -6.53 13.75 -12.00
N CYS A 320 -5.64 14.74 -12.15
CA CYS A 320 -5.96 16.16 -12.03
C CYS A 320 -7.00 16.61 -13.06
N GLU A 321 -6.82 16.27 -14.34
CA GLU A 321 -7.77 16.66 -15.39
C GLU A 321 -9.16 16.07 -15.15
N ALA A 322 -9.25 14.78 -14.82
CA ALA A 322 -10.53 14.13 -14.51
C ALA A 322 -11.20 14.74 -13.27
N PHE A 323 -10.41 15.01 -12.22
CA PHE A 323 -10.90 15.62 -10.99
C PHE A 323 -11.45 17.02 -11.21
N TRP A 324 -10.67 17.93 -11.82
CA TRP A 324 -11.10 19.30 -12.09
C TRP A 324 -12.36 19.32 -12.96
N ALA A 325 -12.41 18.48 -13.98
CA ALA A 325 -13.55 18.42 -14.88
C ALA A 325 -14.85 18.00 -14.15
N SER A 326 -14.77 17.02 -13.24
CA SER A 326 -15.91 16.61 -12.41
C SER A 326 -16.26 17.64 -11.33
N ARG A 327 -15.27 18.34 -10.75
CA ARG A 327 -15.50 19.37 -9.73
C ARG A 327 -16.15 20.64 -10.32
N ILE A 328 -15.81 21.02 -11.55
CA ILE A 328 -16.51 22.10 -12.28
C ILE A 328 -18.00 21.79 -12.39
N GLU A 329 -18.33 20.55 -12.76
CA GLU A 329 -19.72 20.11 -12.89
C GLU A 329 -20.44 20.09 -11.53
N PHE A 330 -19.79 19.55 -10.50
CA PHE A 330 -20.29 19.59 -9.12
C PHE A 330 -20.57 21.03 -8.64
N LYS A 331 -19.61 21.95 -8.83
CA LYS A 331 -19.75 23.38 -8.45
C LYS A 331 -20.90 24.04 -9.19
N SER A 332 -20.98 23.82 -10.51
CA SER A 332 -22.04 24.36 -11.36
C SER A 332 -23.44 23.93 -10.89
N ILE A 333 -23.62 22.65 -10.54
CA ILE A 333 -24.88 22.13 -9.99
C ILE A 333 -25.18 22.76 -8.62
N LEU A 334 -24.18 22.77 -7.73
CA LEU A 334 -24.31 23.28 -6.36
C LEU A 334 -24.74 24.75 -6.34
N GLU A 335 -24.12 25.60 -7.16
CA GLU A 335 -24.32 27.06 -7.14
C GLU A 335 -25.50 27.53 -7.98
N LYS A 336 -26.11 26.65 -8.78
CA LYS A 336 -27.19 26.99 -9.71
C LYS A 336 -28.39 27.66 -9.01
N ASP A 337 -28.66 28.90 -9.37
CA ASP A 337 -29.71 29.75 -8.80
C ASP A 337 -29.58 30.02 -7.29
N ILE A 338 -28.37 29.90 -6.73
CA ILE A 338 -28.06 30.25 -5.33
C ILE A 338 -27.26 31.55 -5.31
N ALA A 339 -27.53 32.41 -4.32
CA ALA A 339 -26.75 33.63 -4.15
C ALA A 339 -25.29 33.29 -3.77
N PRO A 340 -24.25 33.83 -4.46
CA PRO A 340 -22.85 33.47 -4.23
C PRO A 340 -22.35 33.66 -2.78
N LYS A 341 -22.94 34.58 -2.03
CA LYS A 341 -22.66 34.83 -0.60
C LYS A 341 -23.17 33.73 0.35
N ARG A 342 -23.97 32.79 -0.15
CA ARG A 342 -24.57 31.69 0.64
C ARG A 342 -23.86 30.35 0.47
N VAL A 343 -23.03 30.20 -0.55
CA VAL A 343 -22.35 28.94 -0.87
C VAL A 343 -20.93 29.21 -1.32
N LYS A 344 -19.97 28.47 -0.75
CA LYS A 344 -18.56 28.55 -1.15
C LYS A 344 -17.95 27.16 -1.28
N LEU A 345 -17.35 26.88 -2.44
CA LEU A 345 -16.42 25.77 -2.63
C LEU A 345 -14.99 26.32 -2.67
N THR A 346 -14.17 25.92 -1.72
CA THR A 346 -12.88 26.54 -1.41
C THR A 346 -11.77 25.51 -1.27
N TYR A 347 -10.52 25.99 -1.25
CA TYR A 347 -9.34 25.25 -0.79
C TYR A 347 -8.54 26.13 0.17
N SER A 348 -7.73 25.51 1.03
CA SER A 348 -6.87 26.23 1.99
C SER A 348 -5.45 26.40 1.45
N SER A 349 -4.94 27.64 1.49
CA SER A 349 -3.61 27.99 0.98
C SER A 349 -2.94 29.04 1.86
N CYS A 350 -1.62 29.10 1.82
CA CYS A 350 -0.81 30.06 2.57
C CYS A 350 0.25 30.66 1.62
N GLU A 351 0.55 31.94 1.79
CA GLU A 351 1.77 32.58 1.27
C GLU A 351 2.54 33.16 2.45
N ASP A 352 3.68 32.58 2.81
CA ASP A 352 4.41 33.01 4.00
C ASP A 352 5.11 34.37 3.82
N LEU A 353 5.78 34.84 4.87
CA LEU A 353 6.53 36.10 4.87
C LEU A 353 7.68 36.14 3.85
N GLN A 354 8.12 34.99 3.34
CA GLN A 354 9.18 34.86 2.34
C GLN A 354 8.61 34.78 0.92
N GLY A 355 7.28 34.87 0.75
CA GLY A 355 6.58 34.74 -0.52
C GLY A 355 6.47 33.30 -1.02
N ARG A 356 6.74 32.30 -0.19
CA ARG A 356 6.59 30.89 -0.54
C ARG A 356 5.13 30.50 -0.39
N LYS A 357 4.60 29.78 -1.39
CA LYS A 357 3.20 29.34 -1.41
C LYS A 357 3.07 27.88 -1.02
N ALA A 358 2.10 27.57 -0.18
CA ALA A 358 1.65 26.21 0.09
C ALA A 358 0.15 26.07 -0.15
N TYR A 359 -0.23 24.92 -0.67
CA TYR A 359 -1.62 24.49 -0.81
C TYR A 359 -1.81 23.30 0.12
N LYS A 360 -2.67 23.46 1.13
CA LYS A 360 -2.97 22.40 2.08
C LYS A 360 -3.77 21.33 1.34
N ARG A 361 -3.24 20.12 1.26
CA ARG A 361 -3.92 18.99 0.63
C ARG A 361 -4.96 18.43 1.58
N ILE A 362 -6.22 18.72 1.31
CA ILE A 362 -7.36 18.21 2.09
C ILE A 362 -7.58 16.74 1.75
N HIS A 363 -7.37 15.87 2.72
CA HIS A 363 -7.64 14.44 2.66
C HIS A 363 -8.76 14.01 3.62
N SER A 364 -9.26 14.91 4.47
CA SER A 364 -10.40 14.63 5.35
C SER A 364 -11.70 14.32 4.59
N LYS A 365 -12.62 13.66 5.32
CA LYS A 365 -13.99 13.35 4.90
C LYS A 365 -14.93 13.67 6.07
N VAL A 366 -15.14 14.97 6.27
CA VAL A 366 -15.87 15.51 7.41
C VAL A 366 -17.09 16.28 6.91
N MET A 367 -18.21 16.15 7.62
CA MET A 367 -19.39 16.99 7.38
C MET A 367 -20.02 17.37 8.72
N THR A 368 -20.37 18.64 8.91
CA THR A 368 -21.29 19.03 10.00
C THR A 368 -22.58 19.58 9.43
N VAL A 369 -23.71 19.15 10.00
CA VAL A 369 -25.04 19.67 9.69
C VAL A 369 -25.55 20.40 10.93
N ASP A 370 -25.59 21.72 10.84
CA ASP A 370 -25.90 22.62 11.94
C ASP A 370 -25.02 22.29 13.17
N ASP A 371 -25.63 22.18 14.35
CA ASP A 371 -25.09 21.58 15.57
C ASP A 371 -25.70 20.20 15.85
N LYS A 372 -26.36 19.60 14.84
CA LYS A 372 -27.15 18.37 15.00
C LYS A 372 -26.34 17.12 14.69
N TYR A 373 -25.47 17.17 13.69
CA TYR A 373 -24.72 16.00 13.24
C TYR A 373 -23.28 16.34 12.86
N LEU A 374 -22.35 15.47 13.23
CA LEU A 374 -20.96 15.45 12.77
C LEU A 374 -20.67 14.10 12.12
N VAL A 375 -20.19 14.10 10.89
CA VAL A 375 -19.75 12.91 10.16
C VAL A 375 -18.23 12.94 10.10
N ILE A 376 -17.59 11.84 10.49
CA ILE A 376 -16.16 11.58 10.27
C ILE A 376 -16.06 10.17 9.69
N GLY A 377 -15.38 10.02 8.56
CA GLY A 377 -15.34 8.74 7.86
C GLY A 377 -14.24 8.62 6.83
N SER A 378 -14.36 7.59 6.00
CA SER A 378 -13.42 7.32 4.92
C SER A 378 -13.94 7.74 3.54
N SER A 379 -15.24 8.05 3.42
CA SER A 379 -15.92 8.24 2.14
C SER A 379 -15.70 9.59 1.47
N ASN A 380 -15.20 9.57 0.24
CA ASN A 380 -15.12 10.78 -0.57
C ASN A 380 -16.49 11.11 -1.20
N LEU A 381 -16.77 12.37 -1.54
CA LEU A 381 -17.95 12.72 -2.34
C LEU A 381 -17.72 12.41 -3.82
N SER A 382 -17.45 11.14 -4.12
CA SER A 382 -17.10 10.58 -5.43
C SER A 382 -18.01 9.41 -5.81
N ASN A 383 -18.05 9.01 -7.08
CA ASN A 383 -18.85 7.85 -7.46
C ASN A 383 -18.31 6.58 -6.78
N ARG A 384 -16.99 6.40 -6.78
CA ARG A 384 -16.34 5.20 -6.27
C ARG A 384 -16.61 4.97 -4.78
N SER A 385 -16.48 6.00 -3.93
CA SER A 385 -16.78 5.89 -2.50
C SER A 385 -18.28 5.64 -2.19
N MET A 386 -19.18 6.00 -3.11
CA MET A 386 -20.62 5.81 -2.91
C MET A 386 -21.11 4.42 -3.35
N THR A 387 -20.34 3.69 -4.16
CA THR A 387 -20.79 2.41 -4.75
C THR A 387 -19.76 1.29 -4.77
N LEU A 388 -18.47 1.58 -4.97
CA LEU A 388 -17.48 0.60 -5.42
C LEU A 388 -16.32 0.37 -4.43
N ASP A 389 -15.91 1.38 -3.67
CA ASP A 389 -14.95 1.23 -2.57
C ASP A 389 -15.66 0.67 -1.32
N THR A 390 -14.95 -0.08 -0.49
CA THR A 390 -15.44 -0.29 0.88
C THR A 390 -15.16 0.94 1.71
N GLU A 391 -16.21 1.52 2.31
CA GLU A 391 -16.12 2.73 3.12
C GLU A 391 -16.81 2.52 4.48
N ILE A 392 -16.46 3.35 5.45
CA ILE A 392 -17.16 3.44 6.74
C ILE A 392 -17.16 4.89 7.19
N ASP A 393 -18.34 5.39 7.52
CA ASP A 393 -18.54 6.70 8.09
C ASP A 393 -19.28 6.58 9.41
N VAL A 394 -18.89 7.41 10.39
CA VAL A 394 -19.56 7.50 11.69
C VAL A 394 -20.23 8.86 11.80
N VAL A 395 -21.51 8.84 12.19
CA VAL A 395 -22.25 10.06 12.50
C VAL A 395 -22.45 10.16 14.00
N LEU A 396 -22.03 11.28 14.58
CA LEU A 396 -22.26 11.65 15.96
C LEU A 396 -23.43 12.63 16.03
N SER A 397 -24.39 12.37 16.91
CA SER A 397 -25.60 13.20 17.06
C SER A 397 -25.43 14.24 18.18
N GLY A 398 -25.96 15.43 17.98
CA GLY A 398 -26.13 16.45 19.02
C GLY A 398 -27.29 16.12 19.96
N ASN A 399 -27.28 14.92 20.56
CA ASN A 399 -28.34 14.38 21.43
C ASN A 399 -28.41 15.07 22.81
N SER A 400 -27.42 15.89 23.16
CA SER A 400 -27.37 16.71 24.36
C SER A 400 -26.79 18.10 24.03
N ASP A 401 -27.03 19.09 24.89
CA ASP A 401 -26.45 20.44 24.71
C ASP A 401 -24.91 20.41 24.70
N LEU A 402 -24.31 19.51 25.49
CA LEU A 402 -22.86 19.24 25.48
C LEU A 402 -22.40 18.76 24.11
N ASN A 403 -23.05 17.74 23.55
CA ASN A 403 -22.66 17.15 22.27
C ASN A 403 -22.94 18.11 21.10
N ARG A 404 -24.00 18.93 21.16
CA ARG A 404 -24.24 20.03 20.20
C ARG A 404 -23.12 21.06 20.24
N ALA A 405 -22.70 21.48 21.43
CA ALA A 405 -21.59 22.41 21.61
C ALA A 405 -20.27 21.80 21.11
N ALA A 406 -20.03 20.51 21.34
CA ALA A 406 -18.86 19.79 20.84
C ALA A 406 -18.84 19.73 19.30
N ILE A 407 -19.97 19.46 18.63
CA ILE A 407 -20.07 19.53 17.15
C ILE A 407 -19.68 20.91 16.63
N LEU A 408 -20.22 21.97 17.24
CA LEU A 408 -19.89 23.35 16.88
C LEU A 408 -18.41 23.65 17.12
N ASN A 409 -17.84 23.17 18.22
CA ASN A 409 -16.43 23.36 18.53
C ASN A 409 -15.53 22.71 17.49
N VAL A 410 -15.80 21.45 17.10
CA VAL A 410 -15.05 20.74 16.05
C VAL A 410 -15.10 21.50 14.72
N ARG A 411 -16.29 21.92 14.29
CA ARG A 411 -16.46 22.72 13.07
C ARG A 411 -15.64 24.02 13.12
N ASN A 412 -15.72 24.73 14.24
CA ASN A 412 -15.04 26.01 14.41
C ASN A 412 -13.51 25.82 14.45
N ASP A 413 -13.02 24.78 15.13
CA ASP A 413 -11.59 24.47 15.22
C ASP A 413 -10.98 24.16 13.85
N LEU A 414 -11.67 23.32 13.07
CA LEU A 414 -11.26 22.99 11.69
C LEU A 414 -11.23 24.23 10.78
N LEU A 415 -12.26 25.08 10.83
CA LEU A 415 -12.31 26.30 10.04
C LEU A 415 -11.31 27.35 10.51
N ALA A 416 -11.03 27.44 11.81
CA ALA A 416 -10.00 28.30 12.36
C ALA A 416 -8.63 27.92 11.76
N GLU A 417 -8.31 26.63 11.71
CA GLU A 417 -7.08 26.12 11.11
C GLU A 417 -6.99 26.40 9.61
N HIS A 418 -8.07 26.22 8.86
CA HIS A 418 -8.09 26.51 7.41
C HIS A 418 -8.01 28.00 7.07
N THR A 419 -8.39 28.87 8.01
CA THR A 419 -8.37 30.34 7.87
C THR A 419 -7.21 30.99 8.64
N GLY A 420 -6.36 30.19 9.29
CA GLY A 420 -5.24 30.67 10.11
C GLY A 420 -5.65 31.55 11.28
N ARG A 421 -6.93 31.51 11.69
CA ARG A 421 -7.53 32.34 12.75
C ARG A 421 -7.50 31.61 14.09
N ASP A 422 -7.71 32.36 15.16
CA ASP A 422 -7.95 31.75 16.47
C ASP A 422 -9.39 31.22 16.53
N ILE A 423 -9.61 30.12 17.26
CA ILE A 423 -10.95 29.53 17.42
C ILE A 423 -11.94 30.52 18.05
N SER A 424 -11.47 31.43 18.91
CA SER A 424 -12.29 32.46 19.56
C SER A 424 -12.84 33.51 18.59
N ASP A 425 -12.27 33.64 17.40
CA ASP A 425 -12.77 34.53 16.35
C ASP A 425 -13.98 33.93 15.61
N MET A 426 -14.15 32.61 15.63
CA MET A 426 -15.18 31.91 14.83
C MET A 426 -16.62 32.30 15.18
N PRO A 427 -17.04 32.38 16.45
CA PRO A 427 -18.42 32.71 16.80
C PRO A 427 -18.88 34.06 16.23
N ALA A 428 -18.01 35.06 16.16
CA ALA A 428 -18.34 36.37 15.61
C ALA A 428 -18.60 36.29 14.11
N LEU A 429 -17.78 35.54 13.36
CA LEU A 429 -17.96 35.34 11.92
C LEU A 429 -19.26 34.59 11.60
N PHE A 430 -19.65 33.63 12.44
CA PHE A 430 -20.89 32.89 12.27
C PHE A 430 -22.14 33.67 12.67
N ALA A 431 -21.99 34.78 13.39
CA ALA A 431 -23.10 35.67 13.73
C ALA A 431 -23.41 36.72 12.63
N GLU A 432 -22.55 36.85 11.62
CA GLU A 432 -22.77 37.71 10.45
C GLU A 432 -23.95 37.22 9.59
N GLU A 433 -24.54 38.11 8.81
CA GLU A 433 -25.65 37.78 7.90
C GLU A 433 -25.25 36.71 6.86
N TYR A 434 -23.98 36.72 6.42
CA TYR A 434 -23.41 35.80 5.43
C TYR A 434 -22.14 35.15 5.96
N PRO A 435 -22.23 34.13 6.82
CA PRO A 435 -21.09 33.59 7.54
C PRO A 435 -20.01 32.98 6.61
N VAL A 436 -20.43 32.34 5.51
CA VAL A 436 -19.49 31.74 4.55
C VAL A 436 -18.72 32.80 3.75
N GLU A 437 -19.33 33.97 3.52
CA GLU A 437 -18.66 35.12 2.92
C GLU A 437 -17.70 35.76 3.93
N ALA A 438 -18.08 35.84 5.20
CA ALA A 438 -17.22 36.37 6.27
C ALA A 438 -15.95 35.53 6.51
N LEU A 439 -15.99 34.22 6.24
CA LEU A 439 -14.83 33.33 6.33
C LEU A 439 -13.79 33.58 5.22
N ILE A 440 -14.22 34.02 4.03
CA ILE A 440 -13.31 34.32 2.92
C ILE A 440 -12.86 35.79 2.87
N HIS A 441 -13.50 36.67 3.65
CA HIS A 441 -13.12 38.09 3.77
C HIS A 441 -12.35 38.36 5.06
N GLY A 442 -11.53 39.42 5.07
CA GLY A 442 -10.74 39.80 6.26
C GLY A 442 -9.64 38.79 6.61
N GLN A 443 -9.05 38.16 5.59
CA GLN A 443 -8.06 37.11 5.73
C GLN A 443 -6.73 37.63 6.30
N ILE A 444 -6.07 36.79 7.08
CA ILE A 444 -4.81 37.15 7.76
C ILE A 444 -3.68 37.16 6.74
N ALA A 445 -2.89 38.24 6.72
CA ALA A 445 -1.70 38.30 5.91
C ALA A 445 -0.68 37.25 6.41
N HIS A 446 -0.16 36.44 5.49
CA HIS A 446 0.82 35.40 5.75
C HIS A 446 0.34 34.22 6.62
N GLY A 447 -0.97 34.09 6.84
CA GLY A 447 -1.61 32.91 7.41
C GLY A 447 -2.19 31.98 6.35
N TYR A 448 -2.78 30.87 6.78
CA TYR A 448 -3.66 30.09 5.94
C TYR A 448 -4.94 30.86 5.63
N VAL A 449 -5.46 30.71 4.42
CA VAL A 449 -6.66 31.41 3.96
C VAL A 449 -7.49 30.49 3.07
N LEU A 450 -8.81 30.71 3.06
CA LEU A 450 -9.72 30.00 2.16
C LEU A 450 -9.83 30.73 0.83
N THR A 451 -9.50 30.05 -0.27
CA THR A 451 -9.62 30.60 -1.62
C THR A 451 -10.70 29.86 -2.39
N GLU A 452 -11.57 30.58 -3.10
CA GLU A 452 -12.60 29.96 -3.93
C GLU A 452 -11.97 29.15 -5.09
N VAL A 453 -12.48 27.94 -5.31
CA VAL A 453 -12.07 27.06 -6.40
C VAL A 453 -12.43 27.67 -7.76
N ARG A 454 -11.46 27.70 -8.68
CA ARG A 454 -11.61 28.21 -10.06
C ARG A 454 -10.88 27.29 -11.03
N ASP A 455 -11.43 26.10 -11.21
CA ASP A 455 -10.83 25.03 -12.01
C ASP A 455 -10.90 25.27 -13.53
N GLU A 456 -11.80 26.15 -13.96
CA GLU A 456 -12.00 26.53 -15.37
C GLU A 456 -10.74 27.20 -15.96
N VAL A 457 -9.82 27.65 -15.11
CA VAL A 457 -8.51 28.19 -15.50
C VAL A 457 -7.59 27.08 -16.03
N PHE A 458 -7.74 25.84 -15.55
CA PHE A 458 -6.84 24.72 -15.86
C PHE A 458 -7.35 23.81 -16.96
N THR A 459 -8.67 23.72 -17.15
CA THR A 459 -9.28 22.84 -18.16
C THR A 459 -10.45 23.52 -18.87
N SER A 460 -10.48 23.42 -20.20
CA SER A 460 -11.74 23.57 -20.94
C SER A 460 -12.52 22.26 -20.77
N GLN A 461 -13.84 22.31 -20.62
CA GLN A 461 -14.70 21.17 -20.26
C GLN A 461 -14.66 19.94 -21.23
N SER A 462 -13.77 19.92 -22.24
CA SER A 462 -13.76 18.94 -23.34
C SER A 462 -12.77 17.77 -23.16
N VAL A 463 -12.58 17.26 -21.96
CA VAL A 463 -11.83 15.99 -21.78
C VAL A 463 -12.82 14.82 -21.89
N ASN A 464 -12.56 13.91 -22.83
CA ASN A 464 -13.40 12.74 -23.17
C ASN A 464 -13.94 12.01 -21.92
N ASN A 465 -15.25 11.72 -21.91
CA ASN A 465 -15.97 10.96 -20.86
C ASN A 465 -15.23 9.69 -20.39
N VAL A 466 -14.44 9.08 -21.27
CA VAL A 466 -13.68 7.84 -21.02
C VAL A 466 -12.67 7.98 -19.86
N PHE A 467 -11.98 9.11 -19.72
CA PHE A 467 -11.00 9.27 -18.64
C PHE A 467 -11.68 9.49 -17.28
N ARG A 468 -12.81 10.20 -17.26
CA ARG A 468 -13.61 10.37 -16.05
C ARG A 468 -14.12 9.03 -15.53
N SER A 469 -14.69 8.20 -16.41
CA SER A 469 -15.23 6.88 -16.03
C SER A 469 -14.17 5.89 -15.58
N LEU A 470 -12.90 6.07 -15.99
CA LEU A 470 -11.78 5.24 -15.53
C LEU A 470 -11.23 5.69 -14.17
N SER A 471 -11.25 7.00 -13.88
CA SER A 471 -10.69 7.56 -12.65
C SER A 471 -11.65 7.49 -11.46
N ASP A 472 -12.95 7.68 -11.70
CA ASP A 472 -14.02 7.66 -10.69
C ASP A 472 -15.20 6.80 -11.17
N PRO A 473 -14.98 5.47 -11.34
CA PRO A 473 -16.01 4.55 -11.82
C PRO A 473 -17.14 4.36 -10.80
N GLU A 474 -18.38 4.35 -11.28
CA GLU A 474 -19.57 4.01 -10.48
C GLU A 474 -19.83 2.48 -10.47
N GLU A 475 -19.37 1.78 -11.50
CA GLU A 475 -19.50 0.33 -11.67
C GLU A 475 -18.12 -0.32 -11.86
N PRO A 476 -17.98 -1.62 -11.57
CA PRO A 476 -16.75 -2.37 -11.84
C PRO A 476 -16.26 -2.21 -13.28
N LEU A 477 -14.95 -2.02 -13.47
CA LEU A 477 -14.38 -1.75 -14.79
C LEU A 477 -14.52 -2.92 -15.78
N ILE A 478 -14.60 -4.15 -15.26
CA ILE A 478 -14.76 -5.37 -16.05
C ILE A 478 -15.76 -6.27 -15.33
N SER A 479 -16.77 -6.72 -16.06
CA SER A 479 -17.73 -7.73 -15.60
C SER A 479 -17.68 -8.94 -16.53
N MET A 480 -17.59 -10.13 -15.96
CA MET A 480 -17.50 -11.41 -16.66
C MET A 480 -18.89 -12.07 -16.68
N PRO A 481 -19.31 -12.68 -17.81
CA PRO A 481 -20.57 -13.40 -17.87
C PRO A 481 -20.56 -14.61 -16.92
N SER A 482 -21.61 -14.73 -16.11
CA SER A 482 -21.87 -15.86 -15.21
C SER A 482 -22.66 -16.95 -15.92
N PHE A 483 -22.51 -18.20 -15.47
CA PHE A 483 -23.22 -19.36 -16.00
C PHE A 483 -24.76 -19.25 -15.85
N ASP A 484 -25.24 -18.46 -14.88
CA ASP A 484 -26.67 -18.23 -14.65
C ASP A 484 -27.24 -17.03 -15.45
N GLY A 485 -26.47 -16.49 -16.40
CA GLY A 485 -26.89 -15.37 -17.25
C GLY A 485 -26.71 -13.97 -16.63
N GLY A 486 -26.16 -13.88 -15.42
CA GLY A 486 -25.72 -12.63 -14.79
C GLY A 486 -24.32 -12.20 -15.24
N ALA A 487 -23.83 -11.06 -14.73
CA ALA A 487 -22.43 -10.64 -14.91
C ALA A 487 -21.78 -10.47 -13.53
N LEU A 488 -20.67 -11.17 -13.28
CA LEU A 488 -19.90 -11.08 -12.04
C LEU A 488 -18.72 -10.11 -12.25
N PRO A 489 -18.50 -9.14 -11.34
CA PRO A 489 -17.35 -8.26 -11.46
C PRO A 489 -16.03 -9.05 -11.41
N ALA A 490 -15.13 -8.72 -12.32
CA ALA A 490 -13.77 -9.25 -12.26
C ALA A 490 -13.03 -8.62 -11.09
N ARG A 491 -12.30 -9.44 -10.32
CA ARG A 491 -11.37 -8.98 -9.30
C ARG A 491 -10.08 -8.44 -9.93
N ASN A 492 -9.32 -7.67 -9.19
CA ASN A 492 -7.97 -7.31 -9.62
C ASN A 492 -7.11 -8.59 -9.76
N PRO A 493 -6.38 -8.75 -10.88
CA PRO A 493 -5.51 -9.91 -11.04
C PRO A 493 -4.39 -9.85 -9.99
N ARG A 494 -4.22 -10.93 -9.22
CA ARG A 494 -3.14 -11.05 -8.24
C ARG A 494 -1.79 -10.73 -8.87
N ARG A 495 -0.92 -10.05 -8.11
CA ARG A 495 0.43 -9.68 -8.57
C ARG A 495 1.22 -10.87 -9.14
N ARG A 496 1.13 -12.04 -8.49
CA ARG A 496 1.78 -13.27 -8.95
C ARG A 496 1.30 -13.67 -10.35
N THR A 497 0.00 -13.57 -10.60
CA THR A 497 -0.61 -13.84 -11.91
C THR A 497 -0.10 -12.87 -12.97
N ILE A 498 -0.06 -11.57 -12.65
CA ILE A 498 0.49 -10.55 -13.58
C ILE A 498 1.96 -10.85 -13.90
N MET A 499 2.79 -11.14 -12.90
CA MET A 499 4.20 -11.46 -13.09
C MET A 499 4.40 -12.73 -13.92
N ILE A 500 3.55 -13.74 -13.72
CA ILE A 500 3.53 -14.96 -14.55
C ILE A 500 3.14 -14.60 -15.99
N MET A 501 2.06 -13.83 -16.20
CA MET A 501 1.63 -13.41 -17.53
C MET A 501 2.67 -12.56 -18.25
N LEU A 502 3.32 -11.62 -17.55
CA LEU A 502 4.42 -10.82 -18.08
C LEU A 502 5.62 -11.72 -18.44
N GLY A 503 5.97 -12.66 -17.56
CA GLY A 503 7.00 -13.66 -17.83
C GLY A 503 6.69 -14.51 -19.06
N LEU A 504 5.46 -15.00 -19.18
CA LEU A 504 4.99 -15.75 -20.35
C LEU A 504 4.99 -14.89 -21.62
N ALA A 505 4.59 -13.61 -21.53
CA ALA A 505 4.61 -12.67 -22.64
C ALA A 505 6.05 -12.39 -23.10
N VAL A 506 6.98 -12.17 -22.17
CA VAL A 506 8.41 -12.00 -22.50
C VAL A 506 8.97 -13.27 -23.14
N ILE A 507 8.64 -14.46 -22.62
CA ILE A 507 9.04 -15.74 -23.23
C ILE A 507 8.45 -15.88 -24.64
N ALA A 508 7.18 -15.52 -24.84
CA ALA A 508 6.52 -15.57 -26.15
C ALA A 508 7.15 -14.58 -27.15
N VAL A 509 7.46 -13.35 -26.71
CA VAL A 509 8.14 -12.34 -27.53
C VAL A 509 9.55 -12.79 -27.89
N LEU A 510 10.34 -13.26 -26.92
CA LEU A 510 11.69 -13.77 -27.16
C LEU A 510 11.66 -15.01 -28.08
N GLY A 511 10.72 -15.94 -27.85
CA GLY A 511 10.51 -17.11 -28.70
C GLY A 511 10.09 -16.73 -30.12
N GLY A 512 9.19 -15.76 -30.27
CA GLY A 512 8.78 -15.21 -31.56
C GLY A 512 9.93 -14.51 -32.30
N LEU A 513 10.73 -13.70 -31.60
CA LEU A 513 11.93 -13.06 -32.14
C LEU A 513 12.98 -14.08 -32.56
N MET A 514 13.21 -15.13 -31.76
CA MET A 514 14.13 -16.23 -32.10
C MET A 514 13.62 -17.02 -33.31
N PHE A 515 12.33 -17.32 -33.37
CA PHE A 515 11.73 -17.98 -34.54
C PHE A 515 11.88 -17.12 -35.79
N TRP A 516 11.54 -15.84 -35.70
CA TRP A 516 11.71 -14.88 -36.81
C TRP A 516 13.17 -14.77 -37.24
N ALA A 517 14.11 -14.68 -36.30
CA ALA A 517 15.54 -14.64 -36.57
C ALA A 517 16.02 -15.93 -37.25
N SER A 518 15.51 -17.10 -36.84
CA SER A 518 15.86 -18.39 -37.46
C SER A 518 15.41 -18.52 -38.92
N GLN A 519 14.33 -17.81 -39.29
CA GLN A 519 13.81 -17.77 -40.66
C GLN A 519 14.50 -16.68 -41.50
N SER A 520 14.86 -15.56 -40.88
CA SER A 520 15.35 -14.36 -41.57
C SER A 520 16.88 -14.33 -41.72
N ILE A 521 17.61 -15.01 -40.83
CA ILE A 521 19.07 -15.05 -40.82
C ILE A 521 19.49 -16.49 -41.12
N SER A 522 20.00 -16.72 -42.32
CA SER A 522 20.35 -18.07 -42.82
C SER A 522 21.26 -18.85 -41.87
N TRP A 523 22.21 -18.19 -41.21
CA TRP A 523 23.13 -18.80 -40.23
C TRP A 523 22.45 -19.28 -38.94
N LEU A 524 21.30 -18.68 -38.56
CA LEU A 524 20.52 -19.04 -37.37
C LEU A 524 19.43 -20.08 -37.65
N SER A 525 19.38 -20.63 -38.87
CA SER A 525 18.46 -21.72 -39.22
C SER A 525 18.80 -23.00 -38.45
N GLY A 526 17.79 -23.80 -38.12
CA GLY A 526 17.99 -25.07 -37.40
C GLY A 526 18.96 -26.01 -38.10
N GLU A 527 18.95 -26.05 -39.43
CA GLU A 527 19.91 -26.84 -40.24
C GLU A 527 21.34 -26.29 -40.15
N SER A 528 21.54 -24.98 -40.25
CA SER A 528 22.87 -24.37 -40.16
C SER A 528 23.45 -24.47 -38.75
N ILE A 529 22.61 -24.32 -37.73
CA ILE A 529 22.99 -24.54 -36.33
C ILE A 529 23.37 -26.00 -36.11
N ASN A 530 22.55 -26.96 -36.54
CA ASN A 530 22.87 -28.39 -36.42
C ASN A 530 24.14 -28.76 -37.19
N ALA A 531 24.29 -28.30 -38.43
CA ALA A 531 25.50 -28.53 -39.24
C ALA A 531 26.75 -27.91 -38.61
N PHE A 532 26.63 -26.70 -38.04
CA PHE A 532 27.71 -26.06 -37.31
C PHE A 532 28.07 -26.82 -36.03
N LEU A 533 27.07 -27.29 -35.27
CA LEU A 533 27.26 -28.05 -34.04
C LEU A 533 27.88 -29.43 -34.31
N GLU A 534 27.43 -30.15 -35.34
CA GLU A 534 28.02 -31.42 -35.76
C GLU A 534 29.44 -31.24 -36.28
N LYS A 535 29.70 -30.21 -37.10
CA LYS A 535 31.04 -29.90 -37.60
C LYS A 535 31.99 -29.40 -36.51
N SER A 536 31.46 -28.76 -35.47
CA SER A 536 32.24 -28.30 -34.32
C SER A 536 32.55 -29.43 -33.34
N ARG A 537 31.73 -30.49 -33.29
CA ARG A 537 31.91 -31.65 -32.41
C ARG A 537 33.22 -32.37 -32.76
N GLY A 538 34.18 -32.37 -31.83
CA GLY A 538 35.50 -32.99 -32.02
C GLY A 538 36.56 -32.11 -32.70
N THR A 539 36.29 -30.82 -32.94
CA THR A 539 37.27 -29.86 -33.45
C THR A 539 37.80 -28.94 -32.34
N TYR A 540 38.98 -28.36 -32.55
CA TYR A 540 39.59 -27.39 -31.63
C TYR A 540 38.75 -26.11 -31.39
N PHE A 541 37.74 -25.83 -32.24
CA PHE A 541 36.86 -24.67 -32.14
C PHE A 541 35.62 -24.88 -31.25
N ALA A 542 35.37 -26.11 -30.79
CA ALA A 542 34.24 -26.41 -29.91
C ALA A 542 34.25 -25.57 -28.62
N LEU A 543 35.39 -25.56 -27.92
CA LEU A 543 35.53 -24.85 -26.65
C LEU A 543 35.41 -23.33 -26.82
N PRO A 544 36.18 -22.65 -27.71
CA PRO A 544 36.04 -21.20 -27.94
C PRO A 544 34.61 -20.77 -28.27
N THR A 545 33.88 -21.58 -29.04
CA THR A 545 32.49 -21.31 -29.41
C THR A 545 31.57 -21.36 -28.20
N VAL A 546 31.67 -22.41 -27.37
CA VAL A 546 30.87 -22.51 -26.14
C VAL A 546 31.18 -21.35 -25.20
N LEU A 547 32.46 -21.01 -25.02
CA LEU A 547 32.87 -19.87 -24.22
C LEU A 547 32.22 -18.58 -24.72
N LEU A 548 32.27 -18.29 -26.02
CA LEU A 548 31.66 -17.10 -26.62
C LEU A 548 30.14 -17.05 -26.39
N VAL A 549 29.43 -18.17 -26.58
CA VAL A 549 27.98 -18.26 -26.38
C VAL A 549 27.59 -17.93 -24.94
N TYR A 550 28.34 -18.43 -23.94
CA TYR A 550 28.08 -18.09 -22.54
C TYR A 550 28.39 -16.63 -22.21
N VAL A 551 29.40 -16.04 -22.83
CA VAL A 551 29.72 -14.62 -22.65
C VAL A 551 28.62 -13.75 -23.24
N VAL A 552 28.25 -13.98 -24.50
CA VAL A 552 27.17 -13.24 -25.17
C VAL A 552 25.84 -13.45 -24.43
N GLY A 553 25.50 -14.70 -24.09
CA GLY A 553 24.31 -15.01 -23.32
C GLY A 553 24.30 -14.33 -21.95
N GLY A 554 25.45 -14.29 -21.26
CA GLY A 554 25.59 -13.55 -20.00
C GLY A 554 25.31 -12.06 -20.15
N ILE A 555 25.90 -11.41 -21.16
CA ILE A 555 25.69 -9.98 -21.45
C ILE A 555 24.22 -9.69 -21.78
N LEU A 556 23.56 -10.61 -22.49
CA LEU A 556 22.14 -10.50 -22.85
C LEU A 556 21.17 -10.99 -21.75
N PHE A 557 21.67 -11.32 -20.56
CA PHE A 557 20.87 -11.88 -19.45
C PHE A 557 20.11 -13.17 -19.83
N PHE A 558 20.62 -13.91 -20.81
CA PHE A 558 20.03 -15.15 -21.26
C PHE A 558 20.13 -16.25 -20.18
N PRO A 559 19.08 -17.05 -19.94
CA PRO A 559 19.09 -18.05 -18.88
C PRO A 559 20.21 -19.08 -19.01
N VAL A 560 21.17 -19.05 -18.08
CA VAL A 560 22.33 -19.95 -18.08
C VAL A 560 21.94 -21.43 -18.09
N THR A 561 20.81 -21.78 -17.45
CA THR A 561 20.30 -23.16 -17.42
C THR A 561 19.95 -23.68 -18.82
N VAL A 562 19.41 -22.85 -19.69
CA VAL A 562 19.08 -23.23 -21.07
C VAL A 562 20.36 -23.49 -21.86
N LEU A 563 21.36 -22.61 -21.73
CA LEU A 563 22.68 -22.81 -22.35
C LEU A 563 23.35 -24.09 -21.85
N SER A 564 23.26 -24.38 -20.55
CA SER A 564 23.83 -25.58 -19.97
C SER A 564 23.19 -26.86 -20.47
N LEU A 565 21.86 -26.88 -20.61
CA LEU A 565 21.15 -28.03 -21.19
C LEU A 565 21.48 -28.21 -22.68
N ALA A 566 21.56 -27.13 -23.44
CA ALA A 566 21.94 -27.19 -24.86
C ALA A 566 23.37 -27.75 -25.02
N VAL A 567 24.33 -27.22 -24.27
CA VAL A 567 25.72 -27.70 -24.30
C VAL A 567 25.83 -29.14 -23.79
N ALA A 568 25.06 -29.54 -22.79
CA ALA A 568 24.96 -30.93 -22.34
C ALA A 568 24.43 -31.87 -23.44
N ALA A 569 23.35 -31.48 -24.13
CA ALA A 569 22.80 -32.25 -25.24
C ALA A 569 23.80 -32.42 -26.41
N ILE A 570 24.60 -31.37 -26.69
CA ILE A 570 25.56 -31.36 -27.79
C ILE A 570 26.81 -32.19 -27.46
N PHE A 571 27.39 -32.00 -26.28
CA PHE A 571 28.70 -32.55 -25.91
C PHE A 571 28.62 -33.78 -25.00
N GLY A 572 27.41 -34.19 -24.61
CA GLY A 572 27.16 -35.35 -23.77
C GLY A 572 27.35 -35.08 -22.27
N PRO A 573 27.17 -36.11 -21.44
CA PRO A 573 26.99 -35.96 -19.99
C PRO A 573 28.28 -35.63 -19.24
N ILE A 574 29.45 -35.84 -19.86
CA ILE A 574 30.76 -35.56 -19.26
C ILE A 574 31.31 -34.22 -19.76
N TRP A 575 31.46 -34.07 -21.08
CA TRP A 575 32.08 -32.88 -21.67
C TRP A 575 31.15 -31.68 -21.70
N GLY A 576 29.83 -31.88 -21.73
CA GLY A 576 28.84 -30.82 -21.66
C GLY A 576 28.94 -30.00 -20.36
N PRO A 577 28.88 -30.64 -19.17
CA PRO A 577 29.11 -29.95 -17.90
C PRO A 577 30.47 -29.25 -17.82
N ILE A 578 31.56 -29.88 -18.30
CA ILE A 578 32.89 -29.28 -18.29
C ILE A 578 32.91 -27.99 -19.13
N TYR A 579 32.48 -28.04 -20.38
CA TYR A 579 32.45 -26.86 -21.26
C TYR A 579 31.48 -25.79 -20.76
N GLY A 580 30.34 -26.20 -20.22
CA GLY A 580 29.37 -25.27 -19.64
C GLY A 580 29.92 -24.55 -18.40
N ILE A 581 30.65 -25.23 -17.51
CA ILE A 581 31.29 -24.62 -16.34
C ILE A 581 32.37 -23.63 -16.80
N MET A 582 33.22 -24.02 -17.76
CA MET A 582 34.25 -23.12 -18.30
C MET A 582 33.63 -21.86 -18.93
N GLY A 583 32.56 -22.02 -19.71
CA GLY A 583 31.82 -20.90 -20.31
C GLY A 583 31.17 -20.00 -19.27
N ALA A 584 30.50 -20.58 -18.28
CA ALA A 584 29.88 -19.83 -17.20
C ALA A 584 30.91 -19.07 -16.34
N LEU A 585 32.08 -19.67 -16.06
CA LEU A 585 33.15 -19.00 -15.32
C LEU A 585 33.74 -17.84 -16.10
N LEU A 586 33.98 -18.00 -17.40
CA LEU A 586 34.47 -16.91 -18.24
C LEU A 586 33.44 -15.77 -18.32
N SER A 587 32.17 -16.11 -18.54
CA SER A 587 31.06 -15.14 -18.55
C SER A 587 30.94 -14.41 -17.21
N SER A 588 31.08 -15.14 -16.09
CA SER A 588 31.09 -14.56 -14.74
C SER A 588 32.26 -13.60 -14.55
N ALA A 589 33.47 -13.94 -15.01
CA ALA A 589 34.64 -13.08 -14.91
C ALA A 589 34.47 -11.77 -15.70
N ILE A 590 33.94 -11.86 -16.92
CA ILE A 590 33.70 -10.69 -17.77
C ILE A 590 32.62 -9.78 -17.17
N LEU A 591 31.49 -10.33 -16.75
CA LEU A 591 30.43 -9.54 -16.12
C LEU A 591 30.85 -8.96 -14.77
N PHE A 592 31.67 -9.67 -13.99
CA PHE A 592 32.31 -9.13 -12.80
C PHE A 592 33.18 -7.92 -13.15
N ALA A 593 34.01 -8.01 -14.19
CA ALA A 593 34.84 -6.91 -14.64
C ALA A 593 34.01 -5.72 -15.12
N ILE A 594 32.92 -5.96 -15.86
CA ILE A 594 31.97 -4.92 -16.28
C ILE A 594 31.37 -4.22 -15.05
N GLY A 595 30.87 -4.98 -14.07
CA GLY A 595 30.35 -4.41 -12.82
C GLY A 595 31.38 -3.54 -12.11
N LYS A 596 32.62 -4.04 -11.98
CA LYS A 596 33.73 -3.31 -11.37
C LYS A 596 34.07 -2.01 -12.11
N LEU A 597 34.00 -2.00 -13.44
CA LEU A 597 34.24 -0.82 -14.27
C LEU A 597 33.08 0.18 -14.24
N SER A 598 31.84 -0.29 -14.12
CA SER A 598 30.64 0.56 -14.05
C SER A 598 30.53 1.33 -12.73
N GLY A 599 31.19 0.87 -11.67
CA GLY A 599 31.19 1.52 -10.36
C GLY A 599 29.86 1.45 -9.61
N ASP A 600 29.90 1.78 -8.33
CA ASP A 600 28.78 1.59 -7.38
C ASP A 600 27.55 2.46 -7.74
N ALA A 601 27.78 3.71 -8.14
CA ALA A 601 26.72 4.68 -8.43
C ALA A 601 25.88 4.35 -9.67
N GLY A 602 26.48 3.75 -10.71
CA GLY A 602 25.79 3.44 -11.96
C GLY A 602 24.84 2.25 -11.86
N LEU A 603 25.29 1.18 -11.19
CA LEU A 603 24.51 -0.05 -11.08
C LEU A 603 23.40 0.05 -10.02
N ARG A 604 23.64 0.74 -8.89
CA ARG A 604 22.63 0.94 -7.83
C ARG A 604 21.46 1.79 -8.30
N LYS A 605 21.71 2.84 -9.08
CA LYS A 605 20.67 3.71 -9.65
C LYS A 605 19.67 2.98 -10.56
N VAL A 606 20.13 1.91 -11.22
CA VAL A 606 19.30 1.11 -12.14
C VAL A 606 18.68 -0.11 -11.45
N GLY A 607 19.38 -0.70 -10.49
CA GLY A 607 18.98 -1.97 -9.86
C GLY A 607 18.24 -1.87 -8.53
N GLY A 608 18.24 -0.71 -7.87
CA GLY A 608 17.46 -0.44 -6.66
C GLY A 608 17.73 -1.42 -5.49
N PRO A 609 16.70 -1.72 -4.66
CA PRO A 609 16.85 -2.51 -3.43
C PRO A 609 17.38 -3.95 -3.64
N LYS A 610 17.17 -4.54 -4.82
CA LYS A 610 17.65 -5.90 -5.12
C LYS A 610 19.16 -5.98 -5.29
N VAL A 611 19.76 -4.92 -5.84
CA VAL A 611 21.23 -4.82 -5.95
C VAL A 611 21.84 -4.63 -4.56
N GLU A 612 21.20 -3.82 -3.70
CA GLU A 612 21.65 -3.59 -2.33
C GLU A 612 21.59 -4.84 -1.47
N ALA A 613 20.45 -5.55 -1.44
CA ALA A 613 20.31 -6.79 -0.69
C ALA A 613 21.29 -7.88 -1.15
N LEU A 614 21.59 -7.93 -2.46
CA LEU A 614 22.55 -8.89 -3.01
C LEU A 614 24.00 -8.48 -2.72
N ASP A 615 24.32 -7.18 -2.79
CA ASP A 615 25.62 -6.64 -2.42
C ASP A 615 25.92 -6.88 -0.93
N GLU A 616 24.96 -6.65 -0.03
CA GLU A 616 25.14 -6.96 1.40
C GLU A 616 25.42 -8.44 1.65
N LYS A 617 24.67 -9.33 0.99
CA LYS A 617 24.90 -10.79 1.06
C LYS A 617 26.28 -11.17 0.54
N LEU A 618 26.77 -10.51 -0.52
CA LEU A 618 28.08 -10.77 -1.11
C LEU A 618 29.24 -10.18 -0.29
N LYS A 619 29.08 -8.98 0.28
CA LYS A 619 30.06 -8.30 1.14
C LYS A 619 30.47 -9.14 2.35
N LYS A 620 29.50 -9.85 2.94
CA LYS A 620 29.73 -10.72 4.11
C LYS A 620 30.11 -12.17 3.72
N SER A 621 30.25 -12.47 2.43
CA SER A 621 30.46 -13.82 1.90
C SER A 621 31.89 -14.10 1.47
N GLY A 622 32.46 -15.20 1.98
CA GLY A 622 33.66 -15.83 1.39
C GLY A 622 33.29 -16.81 0.27
N ILE A 623 34.25 -17.65 -0.15
CA ILE A 623 34.07 -18.69 -1.19
C ILE A 623 32.79 -19.53 -0.97
N VAL A 624 32.56 -19.97 0.27
CA VAL A 624 31.39 -20.79 0.65
C VAL A 624 30.08 -20.02 0.51
N GLY A 625 30.08 -18.72 0.82
CA GLY A 625 28.88 -17.88 0.69
C GLY A 625 28.49 -17.69 -0.77
N VAL A 626 29.47 -17.46 -1.66
CA VAL A 626 29.23 -17.41 -3.11
C VAL A 626 28.71 -18.75 -3.63
N ALA A 627 29.29 -19.87 -3.20
CA ALA A 627 28.80 -21.20 -3.59
C ALA A 627 27.33 -21.41 -3.17
N ALA A 628 26.97 -21.01 -1.95
CA ALA A 628 25.60 -21.08 -1.47
C ALA A 628 24.64 -20.19 -2.29
N ILE A 629 25.03 -18.95 -2.59
CA ILE A 629 24.24 -18.02 -3.43
C ILE A 629 23.98 -18.61 -4.81
N ARG A 630 24.92 -19.38 -5.36
CA ARG A 630 24.78 -20.00 -6.69
C ARG A 630 23.90 -21.25 -6.72
N MET A 631 23.76 -21.91 -5.57
CA MET A 631 22.85 -23.05 -5.41
C MET A 631 21.41 -22.60 -5.18
N LEU A 632 21.22 -21.41 -4.61
CA LEU A 632 19.91 -20.81 -4.37
C LEU A 632 19.49 -19.93 -5.56
N PRO A 633 18.24 -20.02 -6.07
CA PRO A 633 17.76 -19.19 -7.18
C PRO A 633 17.39 -17.77 -6.69
N ILE A 634 18.32 -17.08 -6.03
CA ILE A 634 18.09 -15.77 -5.38
C ILE A 634 17.99 -14.65 -6.42
N ALA A 635 18.75 -14.75 -7.52
CA ALA A 635 18.78 -13.75 -8.57
C ALA A 635 19.24 -14.34 -9.92
N PRO A 636 18.95 -13.69 -11.06
CA PRO A 636 19.46 -14.10 -12.36
C PRO A 636 20.99 -14.18 -12.40
N PHE A 637 21.53 -15.17 -13.10
CA PHE A 637 22.97 -15.45 -13.17
C PHE A 637 23.82 -14.21 -13.49
N SER A 638 23.42 -13.45 -14.52
CA SER A 638 24.14 -12.25 -14.96
C SER A 638 24.10 -11.12 -13.95
N LEU A 639 22.98 -10.94 -13.24
CA LEU A 639 22.84 -9.92 -12.21
C LEU A 639 23.80 -10.17 -11.05
N VAL A 640 23.88 -11.42 -10.57
CA VAL A 640 24.83 -11.81 -9.51
C VAL A 640 26.26 -11.49 -9.90
N ASN A 641 26.63 -11.68 -11.17
CA ASN A 641 27.98 -11.40 -11.66
C ASN A 641 28.30 -9.90 -11.66
N LEU A 642 27.38 -9.06 -12.11
CA LEU A 642 27.56 -7.61 -12.12
C LEU A 642 27.64 -7.04 -10.69
N VAL A 643 26.74 -7.48 -9.81
CA VAL A 643 26.71 -7.04 -8.40
C VAL A 643 27.95 -7.50 -7.64
N ALA A 644 28.43 -8.72 -7.88
CA ALA A 644 29.69 -9.17 -7.31
C ALA A 644 30.88 -8.29 -7.72
N GLY A 645 30.85 -7.71 -8.93
CA GLY A 645 31.90 -6.81 -9.44
C GLY A 645 32.00 -5.47 -8.70
N ILE A 646 30.88 -4.93 -8.20
CA ILE A 646 30.85 -3.70 -7.39
C ILE A 646 31.00 -3.98 -5.88
N SER A 647 30.80 -5.23 -5.47
CA SER A 647 30.93 -5.67 -4.09
C SER A 647 32.41 -5.76 -3.65
N SER A 648 32.66 -5.89 -2.34
CA SER A 648 34.01 -5.97 -1.77
C SER A 648 34.70 -7.32 -2.00
N ILE A 649 34.03 -8.30 -2.63
CA ILE A 649 34.56 -9.64 -2.84
C ILE A 649 35.63 -9.68 -3.95
N GLY A 650 36.72 -10.40 -3.69
CA GLY A 650 37.77 -10.59 -4.71
C GLY A 650 37.33 -11.53 -5.84
N LEU A 651 37.73 -11.21 -7.09
CA LEU A 651 37.43 -12.02 -8.29
C LEU A 651 37.77 -13.51 -8.10
N PHE A 652 38.90 -13.82 -7.48
CA PHE A 652 39.33 -15.20 -7.25
C PHE A 652 38.37 -15.96 -6.33
N GLN A 653 37.95 -15.35 -5.22
CA GLN A 653 37.00 -15.96 -4.28
C GLN A 653 35.64 -16.16 -4.95
N PHE A 654 35.22 -15.18 -5.74
CA PHE A 654 33.97 -15.24 -6.51
C PHE A 654 33.96 -16.36 -7.56
N LEU A 655 35.04 -16.53 -8.33
CA LEU A 655 35.13 -17.57 -9.34
C LEU A 655 35.20 -18.98 -8.72
N ILE A 656 35.96 -19.16 -7.64
CA ILE A 656 36.01 -20.46 -6.94
C ILE A 656 34.66 -20.80 -6.33
N GLY A 657 34.01 -19.84 -5.67
CA GLY A 657 32.68 -20.04 -5.12
C GLY A 657 31.66 -20.34 -6.23
N THR A 658 31.77 -19.66 -7.37
CA THR A 658 30.92 -19.93 -8.55
C THR A 658 31.16 -21.33 -9.12
N PHE A 659 32.41 -21.78 -9.20
CA PHE A 659 32.74 -23.15 -9.62
C PHE A 659 32.06 -24.18 -8.73
N PHE A 660 32.27 -24.11 -7.41
CA PHE A 660 31.68 -25.09 -6.49
C PHE A 660 30.16 -25.00 -6.39
N GLY A 661 29.60 -23.81 -6.49
CA GLY A 661 28.15 -23.60 -6.53
C GLY A 661 27.48 -24.18 -7.78
N MET A 662 28.17 -24.12 -8.93
CA MET A 662 27.64 -24.61 -10.20
C MET A 662 27.99 -26.06 -10.48
N PHE A 663 29.04 -26.61 -9.88
CA PHE A 663 29.53 -27.95 -10.22
C PHE A 663 28.48 -29.06 -10.04
N PRO A 664 27.79 -29.21 -8.88
CA PRO A 664 26.74 -30.21 -8.72
C PRO A 664 25.54 -30.04 -9.69
N PRO A 665 24.91 -28.85 -9.83
CA PRO A 665 23.79 -28.70 -10.75
C PRO A 665 24.19 -28.86 -12.22
N MET A 666 25.46 -28.60 -12.58
CA MET A 666 25.93 -28.80 -13.96
C MET A 666 26.09 -30.29 -14.30
N ILE A 667 26.57 -31.11 -13.38
CA ILE A 667 26.62 -32.58 -13.56
C ILE A 667 25.20 -33.13 -13.77
N ALA A 668 24.25 -32.71 -12.93
CA ALA A 668 22.85 -33.15 -13.05
C ALA A 668 22.25 -32.78 -14.41
N LYS A 669 22.47 -31.54 -14.88
CA LYS A 669 22.04 -31.09 -16.21
C LYS A 669 22.70 -31.89 -17.34
N GLY A 670 23.95 -32.30 -17.16
CA GLY A 670 24.67 -33.20 -18.08
C GLY A 670 23.89 -34.49 -18.34
N LEU A 671 23.46 -35.16 -17.26
CA LEU A 671 22.72 -36.41 -17.32
C LEU A 671 21.32 -36.22 -17.94
N VAL A 672 20.63 -35.14 -17.58
CA VAL A 672 19.29 -34.83 -18.12
C VAL A 672 19.36 -34.47 -19.61
N GLY A 673 20.30 -33.62 -20.02
CA GLY A 673 20.45 -33.18 -21.42
C GLY A 673 20.79 -34.31 -22.37
N ASP A 674 21.65 -35.25 -21.93
CA ASP A 674 21.96 -36.45 -22.70
C ASP A 674 20.73 -37.37 -22.85
N SER A 675 19.99 -37.60 -21.76
CA SER A 675 18.78 -38.43 -21.76
C SER A 675 17.69 -37.88 -22.71
N ILE A 676 17.51 -36.55 -22.75
CA ILE A 676 16.60 -35.89 -23.69
C ILE A 676 17.01 -36.20 -25.15
N THR A 677 18.30 -36.10 -25.46
CA THR A 677 18.83 -36.35 -26.81
C THR A 677 18.67 -37.81 -27.21
N GLN A 678 18.86 -38.75 -26.29
CA GLN A 678 18.68 -40.18 -26.53
C GLN A 678 17.21 -40.55 -26.75
N ILE A 679 16.26 -39.93 -26.04
CA ILE A 679 14.81 -40.15 -26.23
C ILE A 679 14.36 -39.71 -27.62
N PHE A 680 14.83 -38.56 -28.12
CA PHE A 680 14.50 -38.10 -29.47
C PHE A 680 15.08 -38.98 -30.58
N ARG A 681 16.20 -39.66 -30.31
CA ARG A 681 16.89 -40.52 -31.30
C ARG A 681 16.41 -41.98 -31.26
N ASN A 682 16.11 -42.52 -30.08
CA ASN A 682 15.67 -43.90 -29.91
C ASN A 682 14.87 -44.08 -28.59
N PRO A 683 13.55 -43.83 -28.60
CA PRO A 683 12.74 -43.90 -27.38
C PRO A 683 12.59 -45.36 -26.91
N SER A 684 13.06 -45.65 -25.69
CA SER A 684 12.94 -46.97 -25.05
C SER A 684 12.59 -46.81 -23.56
N VAL A 685 12.11 -47.88 -22.94
CA VAL A 685 11.84 -47.91 -21.48
C VAL A 685 13.11 -47.62 -20.68
N GLU A 686 14.27 -48.00 -21.21
CA GLU A 686 15.58 -47.77 -20.61
C GLU A 686 16.01 -46.28 -20.70
N THR A 687 15.82 -45.62 -21.84
CA THR A 687 16.15 -44.19 -21.97
C THR A 687 15.19 -43.29 -21.18
N ILE A 688 13.92 -43.69 -21.07
CA ILE A 688 12.94 -43.00 -20.21
C ILE A 688 13.28 -43.19 -18.72
N SER A 689 13.73 -44.38 -18.30
CA SER A 689 14.13 -44.61 -16.90
C SER A 689 15.40 -43.84 -16.51
N TYR A 690 16.37 -43.69 -17.42
CA TYR A 690 17.54 -42.81 -17.21
C TYR A 690 17.15 -41.34 -17.08
N LEU A 691 16.20 -40.84 -17.90
CA LEU A 691 15.70 -39.47 -17.77
C LEU A 691 15.02 -39.25 -16.42
N VAL A 692 14.11 -40.14 -16.02
CA VAL A 692 13.39 -40.04 -14.75
C VAL A 692 14.38 -40.12 -13.58
N GLY A 693 15.34 -41.05 -13.62
CA GLY A 693 16.40 -41.16 -12.62
C GLY A 693 17.27 -39.90 -12.54
N GLY A 694 17.63 -39.31 -13.70
CA GLY A 694 18.39 -38.07 -13.78
C GLY A 694 17.63 -36.86 -13.21
N ILE A 695 16.33 -36.74 -13.49
CA ILE A 695 15.47 -35.67 -12.94
C ILE A 695 15.31 -35.83 -11.43
N VAL A 696 15.07 -37.04 -10.94
CA VAL A 696 14.96 -37.33 -9.50
C VAL A 696 16.28 -37.03 -8.79
N LEU A 697 17.41 -37.46 -9.33
CA LEU A 697 18.74 -37.15 -8.80
C LEU A 697 19.01 -35.65 -8.81
N TRP A 698 18.60 -34.94 -9.87
CA TRP A 698 18.73 -33.49 -9.96
C TRP A 698 17.90 -32.78 -8.89
N GLY A 699 16.64 -33.20 -8.69
CA GLY A 699 15.77 -32.69 -7.64
C GLY A 699 16.32 -32.94 -6.24
N LEU A 700 16.84 -34.15 -5.98
CA LEU A 700 17.45 -34.52 -4.70
C LEU A 700 18.75 -33.74 -4.42
N MET A 701 19.58 -33.50 -5.45
CA MET A 701 20.79 -32.68 -5.30
C MET A 701 20.45 -31.21 -5.04
N ILE A 702 19.44 -30.66 -5.71
CA ILE A 702 18.94 -29.30 -5.42
C ILE A 702 18.43 -29.25 -3.97
N TRP A 703 17.55 -30.17 -3.59
CA TRP A 703 16.99 -30.20 -2.24
C TRP A 703 18.06 -30.36 -1.15
N GLY A 704 18.99 -31.30 -1.32
CA GLY A 704 20.09 -31.54 -0.39
C GLY A 704 21.06 -30.36 -0.29
N SER A 705 21.41 -29.74 -1.42
CA SER A 705 22.28 -28.56 -1.44
C SER A 705 21.61 -27.32 -0.83
N GLN A 706 20.30 -27.13 -1.04
CA GLN A 706 19.52 -26.08 -0.39
C GLN A 706 19.47 -26.28 1.12
N LYS A 707 19.22 -27.51 1.59
CA LYS A 707 19.19 -27.83 3.03
C LYS A 707 20.56 -27.60 3.68
N PHE A 708 21.64 -28.00 3.02
CA PHE A 708 23.01 -27.77 3.50
C PHE A 708 23.38 -26.28 3.52
N ALA A 709 23.04 -25.54 2.46
CA ALA A 709 23.30 -24.10 2.37
C ALA A 709 22.58 -23.31 3.47
N ARG A 710 21.30 -23.61 3.73
CA ARG A 710 20.52 -23.01 4.83
C ARG A 710 21.13 -23.34 6.19
N TYR A 711 21.39 -24.62 6.46
CA TYR A 711 22.04 -25.06 7.70
C TYR A 711 23.38 -24.35 7.96
N TYR A 712 24.20 -24.17 6.92
CA TYR A 712 25.48 -23.47 7.04
C TYR A 712 25.31 -21.97 7.30
N GLN A 713 24.34 -21.31 6.65
CA GLN A 713 24.05 -19.90 6.87
C GLN A 713 23.53 -19.65 8.29
N GLU A 714 22.59 -20.46 8.77
CA GLU A 714 22.03 -20.39 10.13
C GLU A 714 23.12 -20.61 11.20
N ASN A 715 23.98 -21.62 11.04
CA ASN A 715 25.07 -21.87 11.99
C ASN A 715 26.14 -20.76 12.00
N ARG A 716 26.37 -20.11 10.86
CA ARG A 716 27.32 -18.99 10.80
C ARG A 716 26.74 -17.73 11.45
N GLN A 717 25.45 -17.45 11.26
CA GLN A 717 24.76 -16.36 11.96
C GLN A 717 24.79 -16.59 13.48
N LYS A 718 24.50 -17.82 13.95
CA LYS A 718 24.64 -18.18 15.38
C LYS A 718 26.06 -17.96 15.92
N ARG A 719 27.09 -18.36 15.18
CA ARG A 719 28.49 -18.14 15.60
C ARG A 719 28.90 -16.66 15.60
N ALA A 720 28.33 -15.86 14.70
CA ALA A 720 28.57 -14.42 14.68
C ALA A 720 27.93 -13.73 15.88
N SER A 721 26.67 -14.08 16.21
CA SER A 721 25.98 -13.56 17.41
C SER A 721 26.66 -14.02 18.70
N ASP A 722 27.14 -15.26 18.77
CA ASP A 722 27.85 -15.78 19.95
C ASP A 722 29.20 -15.07 20.16
N ASN A 723 29.91 -14.73 19.08
CA ASN A 723 31.17 -13.99 19.16
C ASN A 723 30.95 -12.52 19.57
N GLU A 724 29.95 -11.83 19.01
CA GLU A 724 29.58 -10.46 19.40
C GLU A 724 29.12 -10.40 20.88
N ALA A 725 28.41 -11.45 21.36
CA ALA A 725 28.05 -11.60 22.76
C ALA A 725 29.25 -11.90 23.69
N SER A 726 30.36 -12.43 23.15
CA SER A 726 31.59 -12.67 23.91
C SER A 726 32.51 -11.45 23.94
N GLU A 727 32.64 -10.72 22.82
CA GLU A 727 33.43 -9.49 22.74
C GLU A 727 32.80 -8.34 23.54
N SER A 728 31.47 -8.26 23.59
CA SER A 728 30.75 -7.32 24.47
C SER A 728 30.92 -7.64 25.96
N LYS A 729 31.16 -8.90 26.33
CA LYS A 729 31.50 -9.30 27.72
C LYS A 729 32.96 -9.03 28.07
N GLU A 730 33.89 -9.13 27.12
CA GLU A 730 35.30 -8.78 27.33
C GLU A 730 35.55 -7.26 27.37
N CYS A 731 34.77 -6.45 26.64
CA CYS A 731 34.83 -4.98 26.74
C CYS A 731 34.15 -4.41 27.99
N ALA A 732 33.34 -5.21 28.70
CA ALA A 732 32.63 -4.83 29.92
C ALA A 732 33.34 -5.30 31.22
N ALA A 733 34.47 -6.02 31.09
CA ALA A 733 35.34 -6.46 32.18
C ALA A 733 36.65 -5.66 32.18
#